data_AF-A0A1V6P4N1-F1
#
_entry.id   AF-A0A1V6P4N1-F1
#
_cell.length_a   1.000
_cell.length_b   1.000
_cell.length_c   1.000
_cell.angle_alpha   90.00
_cell.angle_beta   90.00
_cell.angle_gamma   90.00
#
_symmetry.space_group_name_H-M   'P 1'
#
loop_
_entity.id
_entity.type
_entity.pdbx_description
1 polymer ?
#
loop_
_entity_poly.entity_id
_entity_poly.type
_entity_poly.pdbx_seq_one_letter_code
_entity_poly.pdbx_strand_id
1 'polypeptide(L)'
;MKSGPRMEALINDHQNQDLDILLIQEPSITTYQTHVNHSAWRLYRPSAETDAGRFRSLIYVNRKVSTSFHRQITCDHPDVTAIKIWTADAQYLIFSVYLSCVPLFTPGEASAEPALTAIQNIIIYNTQETQKTTSVILSGDFNRHHPMWGGNHIQPQFIEHASELVNFFQTHNLHGCLPRGTATFWPLNDPGKNTTIDQTPTTKAKKAYDRADWHKIAEDVCRQLGLWKEVKTRPALDEIVGKLTEATARAVDRHTPDLRPTLYSKRWFTLALKIQQTEVNQLRRTWQESCADIGRHDARSATLFREMQHKRRSWTRTIEKAKAAHWKQFLDEAGEGKLWKAATYMKPQEAWGCVPALHVDSEELIENEEKAQAFLGAFFPQMNEPDEDWHTRTPPELPWYTITELEIQRSLKAAKGSSAPGEDGIPMLVWKQLWIYLKKQITEIFAASINLGYHPMRWRSAKIVVLRKPKKPDYSVPRAYRPISLLNTLGKLLEAVMARRLSYLAEKHGLLPDTQFGGRPGRTTEQALLVLSNAIDRAWYKQKVLTLVAFDLKGAFNGVNKVSLDACLRARKIPTVTRKWIASFMSDRHASIGFDDFRTKMTPLANAGLAQGSPLSPILFAFFNSDLVDQTVIFHGGASAFIDDYFRWRVGRSADDNLTKIQSEDIPRIEAWAQRTGSCFAAEKTELIHITRKRSEQLQGRVVMNGKTVEPSSTAKLLGVIFDHELCWKDHIQQAIKRATKVSIALGRLRHLRPEQMRQLYQACVTPVVDYASTVWHDPLRDKTHLRHLNSVQRMVLIRTLSAFKTVATVILEVEAHILPTHLRLRHRAQNTIANLYTLPRDHPIWDTLRRAQRRRDNIGSYARFPLAEALKTMKLERLDELETIDLRPLPPWRTESFSEIEIHSDRETARVRADAVRSTSAIVVYSDASGREGHLGAAVVALDNDLEVIESQQIRVGPMDRWSVHVAELIGIFYAVSTVFKISHQRPRMEHNGTTTATILCDSKSALQAIQNPGNKSGQRIIHAILQAATEAQAAGIALRLQWIPGHCDNQGNDAADRLAKDAASPGKSHPFRPLLSRTKALIRDNIRDQWRREWESSTKGGHLRKIDNTLPAAYTRKLYGNMPRGRAYLLT
;
A
#
# COMPACT_ATOMS: atom_id res chain seq x y z
N MET A 1 4.53 15.61 -55.93
CA MET A 1 3.74 16.39 -54.94
C MET A 1 2.62 15.54 -54.38
N LYS A 2 2.47 15.47 -53.06
CA LYS A 2 1.32 14.83 -52.39
C LYS A 2 0.07 15.69 -52.66
N SER A 3 -1.01 15.09 -53.16
CA SER A 3 -2.17 15.85 -53.64
C SER A 3 -2.92 16.56 -52.51
N GLY A 4 -3.32 17.82 -52.71
CA GLY A 4 -4.06 18.64 -51.74
C GLY A 4 -5.24 17.92 -51.05
N PRO A 5 -6.12 17.23 -51.82
CA PRO A 5 -7.23 16.47 -51.25
C PRO A 5 -6.82 15.38 -50.24
N ARG A 6 -5.58 14.84 -50.30
CA ARG A 6 -5.09 13.87 -49.31
C ARG A 6 -4.67 14.55 -47.99
N MET A 7 -4.11 15.75 -48.04
CA MET A 7 -3.75 16.52 -46.84
C MET A 7 -5.02 17.04 -46.13
N GLU A 8 -5.99 17.54 -46.90
CA GLU A 8 -7.30 17.92 -46.38
C GLU A 8 -8.03 16.71 -45.75
N ALA A 9 -8.06 15.57 -46.43
CA ALA A 9 -8.64 14.34 -45.86
C ALA A 9 -7.93 13.89 -44.58
N LEU A 10 -6.59 14.01 -44.50
CA LEU A 10 -5.82 13.65 -43.31
C LEU A 10 -6.15 14.56 -42.12
N ILE A 11 -6.22 15.86 -42.33
CA ILE A 11 -6.47 16.87 -41.27
C ILE A 11 -7.94 16.83 -40.79
N ASN A 12 -8.87 16.50 -41.70
CA ASN A 12 -10.31 16.44 -41.42
C ASN A 12 -10.79 15.06 -40.90
N ASP A 13 -9.98 13.99 -40.96
CA ASP A 13 -10.40 12.66 -40.46
C ASP A 13 -10.63 12.68 -38.94
N HIS A 14 -11.84 12.34 -38.51
CA HIS A 14 -12.23 12.23 -37.11
C HIS A 14 -11.35 11.25 -36.30
N GLN A 15 -10.74 10.24 -36.92
CA GLN A 15 -9.80 9.34 -36.23
C GLN A 15 -8.45 10.02 -35.93
N ASN A 16 -8.05 11.02 -36.72
CA ASN A 16 -6.84 11.78 -36.48
C ASN A 16 -7.06 12.91 -35.46
N GLN A 17 -8.31 13.31 -35.20
CA GLN A 17 -8.66 14.28 -34.16
C GLN A 17 -8.36 13.79 -32.72
N ASP A 18 -8.01 12.51 -32.55
CA ASP A 18 -7.51 11.92 -31.29
C ASP A 18 -5.97 11.91 -31.19
N LEU A 19 -5.24 12.38 -32.21
CA LEU A 19 -3.80 12.60 -32.13
C LEU A 19 -3.50 13.98 -31.52
N ASP A 20 -2.49 14.06 -30.66
CA ASP A 20 -2.09 15.32 -30.00
C ASP A 20 -1.24 16.22 -30.92
N ILE A 21 -0.45 15.61 -31.82
CA ILE A 21 0.50 16.29 -32.71
C ILE A 21 0.55 15.55 -34.05
N LEU A 22 0.63 16.28 -35.14
CA LEU A 22 0.83 15.78 -36.49
C LEU A 22 1.98 16.56 -37.14
N LEU A 23 3.01 15.86 -37.58
CA LEU A 23 4.18 16.43 -38.27
C LEU A 23 4.00 16.16 -39.77
N ILE A 24 4.14 17.18 -40.63
CA ILE A 24 3.92 17.06 -42.08
C ILE A 24 5.11 17.60 -42.84
N GLN A 25 5.71 16.75 -43.67
CA GLN A 25 6.75 17.09 -44.62
C GLN A 25 6.19 17.11 -46.05
N GLU A 26 6.64 18.09 -46.84
CA GLU A 26 6.07 18.50 -48.12
C GLU A 26 4.54 18.75 -48.07
N PRO A 27 4.08 19.73 -47.27
CA PRO A 27 2.67 20.10 -47.24
C PRO A 27 2.20 20.62 -48.61
N SER A 28 0.98 20.28 -48.99
CA SER A 28 0.31 20.92 -50.11
C SER A 28 -0.09 22.36 -49.76
N ILE A 29 -0.02 23.24 -50.74
CA ILE A 29 -0.60 24.59 -50.68
C ILE A 29 -2.01 24.51 -51.29
N THR A 30 -3.00 25.16 -50.66
CA THR A 30 -4.38 25.23 -51.17
C THR A 30 -4.49 26.20 -52.34
N THR A 31 -5.62 26.19 -53.04
CA THR A 31 -5.92 27.12 -54.15
C THR A 31 -5.78 28.60 -53.76
N TYR A 32 -5.91 28.93 -52.46
CA TYR A 32 -5.78 30.27 -51.91
C TYR A 32 -4.36 30.61 -51.42
N GLN A 33 -3.34 29.91 -51.91
CA GLN A 33 -1.92 30.07 -51.50
C GLN A 33 -1.66 29.93 -49.98
N THR A 34 -2.56 29.28 -49.24
CA THR A 34 -2.43 29.04 -47.79
C THR A 34 -2.33 27.56 -47.46
N HIS A 35 -1.75 27.22 -46.32
CA HIS A 35 -1.83 25.86 -45.77
C HIS A 35 -3.18 25.62 -45.06
N VAL A 36 -3.64 24.37 -45.07
CA VAL A 36 -4.92 23.95 -44.50
C VAL A 36 -5.02 24.33 -43.02
N ASN A 37 -5.82 25.34 -42.70
CA ASN A 37 -6.20 25.69 -41.33
C ASN A 37 -7.46 24.88 -40.95
N HIS A 38 -7.50 24.34 -39.73
CA HIS A 38 -8.64 23.55 -39.26
C HIS A 38 -8.94 23.87 -37.79
N SER A 39 -10.22 23.83 -37.42
CA SER A 39 -10.71 24.24 -36.10
C SER A 39 -10.14 23.40 -34.95
N ALA A 40 -9.82 22.13 -35.19
CA ALA A 40 -9.22 21.25 -34.19
C ALA A 40 -7.68 21.38 -34.05
N TRP A 41 -7.00 22.17 -34.89
CA TRP A 41 -5.53 22.23 -34.91
C TRP A 41 -4.99 23.67 -34.78
N ARG A 42 -3.78 23.82 -34.23
CA ARG A 42 -2.91 25.00 -34.33
C ARG A 42 -1.74 24.64 -35.23
N LEU A 43 -1.49 25.46 -36.24
CA LEU A 43 -0.41 25.25 -37.20
C LEU A 43 0.83 26.08 -36.80
N TYR A 44 1.96 25.40 -36.66
CA TYR A 44 3.29 25.96 -36.51
C TYR A 44 4.08 25.75 -37.80
N ARG A 45 4.81 26.79 -38.20
CA ARG A 45 5.60 26.88 -39.43
C ARG A 45 7.08 27.05 -39.07
N PRO A 46 8.03 26.85 -40.00
CA PRO A 46 9.41 27.28 -39.82
C PRO A 46 9.45 28.77 -39.47
N SER A 47 10.36 29.17 -38.59
CA SER A 47 10.51 30.57 -38.15
C SER A 47 11.48 31.39 -39.00
N ALA A 48 12.32 30.73 -39.79
CA ALA A 48 13.15 31.39 -40.78
C ALA A 48 12.28 31.85 -41.96
N GLU A 49 12.45 33.10 -42.39
CA GLU A 49 11.76 33.65 -43.56
C GLU A 49 12.27 33.00 -44.86
N THR A 50 11.38 32.88 -45.84
CA THR A 50 11.72 32.35 -47.18
C THR A 50 10.96 33.11 -48.26
N ASP A 51 11.67 33.65 -49.23
CA ASP A 51 11.09 34.41 -50.36
C ASP A 51 10.05 33.63 -51.18
N ALA A 52 10.09 32.29 -51.12
CA ALA A 52 9.27 31.40 -51.92
C ALA A 52 7.90 31.04 -51.31
N GLY A 53 7.57 31.49 -50.09
CA GLY A 53 6.27 31.24 -49.42
C GLY A 53 5.89 29.76 -49.19
N ARG A 54 6.82 28.82 -49.41
CA ARG A 54 6.56 27.37 -49.45
C ARG A 54 7.41 26.63 -48.41
N PHE A 55 6.81 26.40 -47.24
CA PHE A 55 7.44 25.63 -46.16
C PHE A 55 7.47 24.13 -46.48
N ARG A 56 8.62 23.46 -46.27
CA ARG A 56 8.77 22.00 -46.51
C ARG A 56 8.49 21.13 -45.28
N SER A 57 8.38 21.74 -44.10
CA SER A 57 8.09 21.08 -42.83
C SER A 57 7.06 21.91 -42.05
N LEU A 58 6.04 21.27 -41.46
CA LEU A 58 5.01 21.90 -40.63
C LEU A 58 4.69 21.03 -39.40
N ILE A 59 4.24 21.67 -38.32
CA ILE A 59 3.72 20.98 -37.13
C ILE A 59 2.29 21.45 -36.84
N TYR A 60 1.35 20.52 -36.77
CA TYR A 60 0.00 20.75 -36.27
C TYR A 60 -0.11 20.22 -34.84
N VAL A 61 -0.40 21.08 -33.87
CA VAL A 61 -0.73 20.66 -32.49
C VAL A 61 -2.23 20.72 -32.29
N ASN A 62 -2.81 19.68 -31.72
CA ASN A 62 -4.26 19.60 -31.49
C ASN A 62 -4.69 20.67 -30.48
N ARG A 63 -5.82 21.36 -30.72
CA ARG A 63 -6.31 22.42 -29.82
C ARG A 63 -6.68 21.91 -28.43
N LYS A 64 -6.92 20.60 -28.28
CA LYS A 64 -7.06 19.89 -27.01
C LYS A 64 -5.81 20.02 -26.11
N VAL A 65 -4.62 20.12 -26.71
CA VAL A 65 -3.38 20.45 -25.98
C VAL A 65 -3.42 21.96 -25.69
N SER A 66 -3.39 22.36 -24.42
CA SER A 66 -3.41 23.78 -24.05
C SER A 66 -2.10 24.47 -24.43
N THR A 67 -2.19 25.72 -24.87
CA THR A 67 -1.04 26.60 -25.20
C THR A 67 -0.14 26.87 -24.00
N SER A 68 -0.60 26.63 -22.78
CA SER A 68 0.21 26.66 -21.55
C SER A 68 1.25 25.53 -21.44
N PHE A 69 1.16 24.50 -22.29
CA PHE A 69 2.09 23.35 -22.29
C PHE A 69 2.94 23.25 -23.56
N HIS A 70 2.79 24.16 -24.53
CA HIS A 70 3.60 24.15 -25.74
C HIS A 70 3.83 25.55 -26.34
N ARG A 71 5.03 25.78 -26.87
CA ARG A 71 5.40 26.99 -27.63
C ARG A 71 6.21 26.62 -28.86
N GLN A 72 6.15 27.44 -29.89
CA GLN A 72 7.12 27.36 -31.00
C GLN A 72 8.52 27.70 -30.48
N ILE A 73 9.53 27.01 -31.00
CA ILE A 73 10.93 27.40 -30.84
C ILE A 73 11.38 28.04 -32.15
N THR A 74 12.06 29.19 -32.06
CA THR A 74 12.77 29.78 -33.19
C THR A 74 13.92 28.88 -33.60
N CYS A 75 13.90 28.43 -34.85
CA CYS A 75 14.95 27.68 -35.51
C CYS A 75 15.37 28.40 -36.78
N ASP A 76 16.67 28.63 -36.92
CA ASP A 76 17.26 29.39 -38.03
C ASP A 76 17.51 28.48 -39.24
N HIS A 77 16.49 27.70 -39.63
CA HIS A 77 16.54 26.84 -40.81
C HIS A 77 15.13 26.69 -41.44
N PRO A 78 14.97 26.97 -42.75
CA PRO A 78 13.65 27.02 -43.40
C PRO A 78 12.92 25.67 -43.49
N ASP A 79 13.65 24.55 -43.35
CA ASP A 79 13.09 23.20 -43.39
C ASP A 79 12.91 22.54 -42.03
N VAL A 80 13.19 23.26 -40.93
CA VAL A 80 13.01 22.77 -39.56
C VAL A 80 11.90 23.57 -38.89
N THR A 81 10.82 22.90 -38.50
CA THR A 81 9.84 23.45 -37.56
C THR A 81 10.07 22.81 -36.20
N ALA A 82 10.25 23.63 -35.17
CA ALA A 82 10.49 23.17 -33.80
C ALA A 82 9.39 23.65 -32.85
N ILE A 83 8.88 22.76 -32.02
CA ILE A 83 8.04 23.12 -30.87
C ILE A 83 8.65 22.54 -29.58
N LYS A 84 8.51 23.29 -28.50
CA LYS A 84 8.74 22.82 -27.14
C LYS A 84 7.38 22.42 -26.58
N ILE A 85 7.26 21.20 -26.07
CA ILE A 85 6.15 20.78 -25.20
C ILE A 85 6.74 20.49 -23.82
N TRP A 86 6.03 20.76 -22.73
CA TRP A 86 6.54 20.47 -21.39
C TRP A 86 5.50 19.86 -20.47
N THR A 87 6.04 19.11 -19.50
CA THR A 87 5.35 18.36 -18.46
C THR A 87 6.08 18.57 -17.13
N ALA A 88 5.80 17.76 -16.09
CA ALA A 88 6.31 17.96 -14.73
C ALA A 88 7.82 17.77 -14.69
N ASP A 89 8.16 16.53 -14.98
CA ASP A 89 9.47 15.96 -14.81
C ASP A 89 10.26 16.05 -16.14
N ALA A 90 9.58 16.27 -17.27
CA ALA A 90 10.17 16.27 -18.61
C ALA A 90 9.76 17.46 -19.49
N GLN A 91 10.64 17.85 -20.40
CA GLN A 91 10.34 18.71 -21.55
C GLN A 91 10.63 17.94 -22.83
N TYR A 92 9.77 18.07 -23.83
CA TYR A 92 9.90 17.45 -25.15
C TYR A 92 10.27 18.52 -26.17
N LEU A 93 11.48 18.44 -26.71
CA LEU A 93 11.88 19.22 -27.88
C LEU A 93 11.48 18.42 -29.12
N ILE A 94 10.47 18.88 -29.84
CA ILE A 94 9.89 18.18 -30.98
C ILE A 94 10.24 18.93 -32.25
N PHE A 95 11.00 18.28 -33.12
CA PHE A 95 11.50 18.83 -34.36
C PHE A 95 10.87 18.06 -35.52
N SER A 96 10.15 18.78 -36.39
CA SER A 96 9.76 18.30 -37.71
C SER A 96 10.83 18.75 -38.70
N VAL A 97 11.51 17.79 -39.32
CA VAL A 97 12.65 18.04 -40.21
C VAL A 97 12.32 17.57 -41.62
N TYR A 98 12.71 18.37 -42.61
CA TYR A 98 12.90 17.91 -43.98
C TYR A 98 14.36 18.16 -44.38
N LEU A 99 15.05 17.13 -44.88
CA LEU A 99 16.36 17.26 -45.50
C LEU A 99 16.21 17.04 -47.00
N SER A 100 16.91 17.84 -47.80
CA SER A 100 16.92 17.65 -49.26
C SER A 100 17.65 16.35 -49.64
N CYS A 101 17.18 15.70 -50.71
CA CYS A 101 17.88 14.57 -51.32
C CYS A 101 19.25 15.01 -51.86
N VAL A 102 20.26 14.14 -51.78
CA VAL A 102 21.60 14.40 -52.33
C VAL A 102 21.55 14.24 -53.86
N PRO A 103 21.92 15.26 -54.65
CA PRO A 103 22.01 15.14 -56.10
C PRO A 103 23.08 14.13 -56.50
N LEU A 104 22.79 13.28 -57.48
CA LEU A 104 23.72 12.23 -57.94
C LEU A 104 25.01 12.76 -58.58
N PHE A 105 25.06 14.04 -58.94
CA PHE A 105 26.17 14.66 -59.69
C PHE A 105 26.82 15.87 -58.97
N THR A 106 26.24 16.37 -57.87
CA THR A 106 26.79 17.48 -57.06
C THR A 106 26.60 17.21 -55.56
N PRO A 107 27.32 16.23 -54.97
CA PRO A 107 27.09 15.81 -53.58
C PRO A 107 27.43 16.89 -52.53
N GLY A 108 28.28 17.86 -52.86
CA GLY A 108 28.73 18.92 -51.93
C GLY A 108 27.68 19.97 -51.57
N GLU A 109 26.59 20.10 -52.32
CA GLU A 109 25.59 21.17 -52.12
C GLU A 109 24.43 20.77 -51.18
N ALA A 110 24.43 19.53 -50.67
CA ALA A 110 23.27 18.95 -49.98
C ALA A 110 23.59 18.38 -48.59
N SER A 111 24.56 18.95 -47.86
CA SER A 111 24.85 18.57 -46.47
C SER A 111 23.63 18.79 -45.55
N ALA A 112 23.46 17.89 -44.57
CA ALA A 112 22.47 18.05 -43.50
C ALA A 112 23.01 18.86 -42.31
N GLU A 113 24.32 19.16 -42.28
CA GLU A 113 25.00 19.84 -41.18
C GLU A 113 24.37 21.20 -40.80
N PRO A 114 23.90 22.07 -41.72
CA PRO A 114 23.23 23.32 -41.34
C PRO A 114 21.95 23.09 -40.54
N ALA A 115 21.11 22.15 -40.98
CA ALA A 115 19.87 21.80 -40.28
C ALA A 115 20.15 21.11 -38.94
N LEU A 116 21.11 20.18 -38.90
CA LEU A 116 21.50 19.47 -37.68
C LEU A 116 22.17 20.40 -36.66
N THR A 117 22.95 21.38 -37.10
CA THR A 117 23.56 22.42 -36.25
C THR A 117 22.50 23.33 -35.63
N ALA A 118 21.51 23.77 -36.42
CA ALA A 118 20.38 24.55 -35.89
C ALA A 118 19.60 23.77 -34.81
N ILE A 119 19.37 22.48 -35.03
CA ILE A 119 18.73 21.58 -34.04
C ILE A 119 19.65 21.39 -32.81
N GLN A 120 20.95 21.20 -33.01
CA GLN A 120 21.94 21.06 -31.93
C GLN A 120 21.95 22.27 -31.01
N ASN A 121 22.00 23.48 -31.58
CA ASN A 121 21.99 24.73 -30.82
C ASN A 121 20.73 24.84 -29.94
N ILE A 122 19.56 24.48 -30.49
CA ILE A 122 18.30 24.45 -29.72
C ILE A 122 18.35 23.40 -28.59
N ILE A 123 18.89 22.20 -28.84
CA ILE A 123 19.02 21.15 -27.83
C ILE A 123 19.94 21.59 -26.69
N ILE A 124 21.13 22.12 -27.01
CA ILE A 124 22.10 22.62 -26.05
C ILE A 124 21.47 23.72 -25.20
N TYR A 125 20.94 24.77 -25.83
CA TYR A 125 20.32 25.92 -25.16
C TYR A 125 19.21 25.48 -24.19
N ASN A 126 18.25 24.67 -24.65
CA ASN A 126 17.13 24.24 -23.81
C ASN A 126 17.52 23.22 -22.72
N THR A 127 18.67 22.53 -22.86
CA THR A 127 19.15 21.54 -21.88
C THR A 127 20.04 22.16 -20.81
N GLN A 128 20.77 23.23 -21.11
CA GLN A 128 21.56 23.98 -20.11
C GLN A 128 20.69 24.86 -19.20
N GLU A 129 19.57 25.37 -19.71
CA GLU A 129 18.77 26.42 -19.04
C GLU A 129 17.74 25.87 -18.00
N THR A 130 17.51 24.54 -17.93
CA THR A 130 16.36 23.99 -17.18
C THR A 130 16.68 22.80 -16.26
N GLN A 131 15.94 22.67 -15.15
CA GLN A 131 16.01 21.50 -14.24
C GLN A 131 15.06 20.35 -14.63
N LYS A 132 14.50 20.35 -15.84
CA LYS A 132 13.56 19.32 -16.33
C LYS A 132 14.32 18.32 -17.21
N THR A 133 13.91 17.05 -17.23
CA THR A 133 14.54 16.06 -18.12
C THR A 133 14.18 16.34 -19.58
N THR A 134 15.14 16.81 -20.38
CA THR A 134 14.95 16.99 -21.81
C THR A 134 14.85 15.64 -22.51
N SER A 135 13.69 15.34 -23.08
CA SER A 135 13.51 14.32 -24.10
C SER A 135 13.51 15.01 -25.46
N VAL A 136 14.29 14.52 -26.41
CA VAL A 136 14.29 15.02 -27.79
C VAL A 136 13.49 14.05 -28.65
N ILE A 137 12.58 14.59 -29.45
CA ILE A 137 11.86 13.87 -30.50
C ILE A 137 12.21 14.57 -31.81
N LEU A 138 13.11 13.97 -32.56
CA LEU A 138 13.39 14.34 -33.94
C LEU A 138 12.43 13.52 -34.83
N SER A 139 11.85 14.08 -35.89
CA SER A 139 11.04 13.27 -36.81
C SER A 139 10.86 13.96 -38.17
N GLY A 140 10.76 13.16 -39.22
CA GLY A 140 10.43 13.61 -40.56
C GLY A 140 11.31 12.98 -41.63
N ASP A 141 11.29 13.62 -42.79
CA ASP A 141 11.85 13.10 -44.02
C ASP A 141 13.32 13.51 -44.14
N PHE A 142 14.20 12.58 -43.74
CA PHE A 142 15.64 12.80 -43.76
C PHE A 142 16.29 12.56 -45.13
N ASN A 143 15.59 11.99 -46.13
CA ASN A 143 16.16 11.63 -47.44
C ASN A 143 17.60 11.00 -47.37
N ARG A 144 17.85 10.13 -46.38
CA ARG A 144 19.12 9.40 -46.17
C ARG A 144 18.88 7.94 -45.80
N HIS A 145 19.70 7.04 -46.32
CA HIS A 145 19.54 5.60 -46.17
C HIS A 145 20.74 4.97 -45.46
N HIS A 146 20.54 4.41 -44.28
CA HIS A 146 21.58 3.71 -43.52
C HIS A 146 21.08 2.35 -43.03
N PRO A 147 21.93 1.31 -42.95
CA PRO A 147 21.51 -0.01 -42.48
C PRO A 147 20.92 -0.01 -41.07
N MET A 148 21.23 0.97 -40.20
CA MET A 148 20.64 1.05 -38.85
C MET A 148 19.12 1.23 -38.84
N TRP A 149 18.55 1.93 -39.82
CA TRP A 149 17.10 2.18 -39.92
C TRP A 149 16.47 1.51 -41.14
N GLY A 150 17.19 1.42 -42.26
CA GLY A 150 16.77 0.71 -43.47
C GLY A 150 17.01 -0.81 -43.45
N GLY A 151 16.79 -1.45 -44.60
CA GLY A 151 17.05 -2.88 -44.80
C GLY A 151 18.54 -3.22 -44.97
N ASN A 152 18.84 -4.50 -45.22
CA ASN A 152 20.21 -4.98 -45.51
C ASN A 152 20.70 -4.65 -46.94
N HIS A 153 19.84 -4.11 -47.81
CA HIS A 153 20.11 -3.89 -49.23
C HIS A 153 20.19 -2.38 -49.54
N ILE A 154 21.25 -1.74 -49.06
CA ILE A 154 21.54 -0.31 -49.29
C ILE A 154 22.95 -0.24 -49.92
N GLN A 155 23.08 0.45 -51.05
CA GLN A 155 24.39 0.60 -51.71
C GLN A 155 25.33 1.48 -50.87
N PRO A 156 26.65 1.18 -50.81
CA PRO A 156 27.61 1.89 -49.96
C PRO A 156 27.57 3.41 -50.07
N GLN A 157 27.47 3.95 -51.29
CA GLN A 157 27.36 5.39 -51.56
C GLN A 157 26.24 6.10 -50.79
N PHE A 158 25.09 5.44 -50.54
CA PHE A 158 24.00 6.06 -49.77
C PHE A 158 24.22 5.99 -48.25
N ILE A 159 25.07 5.06 -47.79
CA ILE A 159 25.46 4.89 -46.39
C ILE A 159 26.32 6.07 -45.94
N GLU A 160 27.28 6.48 -46.78
CA GLU A 160 28.17 7.61 -46.51
C GLU A 160 27.39 8.92 -46.35
N HIS A 161 26.38 9.16 -47.21
CA HIS A 161 25.50 10.33 -47.12
C HIS A 161 24.72 10.42 -45.79
N ALA A 162 24.60 9.32 -45.04
CA ALA A 162 23.92 9.27 -43.75
C ALA A 162 24.85 9.52 -42.54
N SER A 163 26.17 9.64 -42.74
CA SER A 163 27.16 9.72 -41.65
C SER A 163 26.92 10.87 -40.68
N GLU A 164 26.56 12.06 -41.20
CA GLU A 164 26.20 13.24 -40.41
C GLU A 164 25.05 12.94 -39.42
N LEU A 165 24.00 12.24 -39.88
CA LEU A 165 22.87 11.83 -39.04
C LEU A 165 23.24 10.74 -38.04
N VAL A 166 24.06 9.75 -38.44
CA VAL A 166 24.52 8.69 -37.53
C VAL A 166 25.32 9.30 -36.38
N ASN A 167 26.26 10.19 -36.68
CA ASN A 167 27.07 10.90 -35.69
C ASN A 167 26.18 11.76 -34.79
N PHE A 168 25.25 12.52 -35.36
CA PHE A 168 24.31 13.34 -34.59
C PHE A 168 23.44 12.51 -33.62
N PHE A 169 22.95 11.33 -34.04
CA PHE A 169 22.15 10.45 -33.18
C PHE A 169 22.98 9.83 -32.06
N GLN A 170 24.21 9.42 -32.34
CA GLN A 170 25.12 8.88 -31.33
C GLN A 170 25.45 9.94 -30.28
N THR A 171 25.83 11.15 -30.71
CA THR A 171 26.15 12.29 -29.83
C THR A 171 24.99 12.63 -28.87
N HIS A 172 23.75 12.55 -29.35
CA HIS A 172 22.55 12.88 -28.56
C HIS A 172 21.81 11.67 -27.94
N ASN A 173 22.40 10.47 -27.98
CA ASN A 173 21.81 9.21 -27.47
C ASN A 173 20.39 8.93 -28.00
N LEU A 174 20.18 9.18 -29.29
CA LEU A 174 18.88 9.07 -29.96
C LEU A 174 18.64 7.64 -30.50
N HIS A 175 17.53 7.01 -30.10
CA HIS A 175 17.16 5.63 -30.47
C HIS A 175 15.85 5.54 -31.25
N GLY A 176 15.88 5.05 -32.49
CA GLY A 176 14.69 4.93 -33.35
C GLY A 176 13.52 4.13 -32.73
N CYS A 177 12.32 4.71 -32.79
CA CYS A 177 11.07 4.12 -32.29
C CYS A 177 10.39 3.16 -33.29
N LEU A 178 10.80 3.17 -34.56
CA LEU A 178 10.33 2.22 -35.57
C LEU A 178 11.29 1.01 -35.66
N PRO A 179 10.78 -0.22 -35.86
CA PRO A 179 11.62 -1.36 -36.19
C PRO A 179 12.45 -1.12 -37.45
N ARG A 180 13.70 -1.57 -37.44
CA ARG A 180 14.61 -1.58 -38.60
C ARG A 180 13.91 -2.17 -39.84
N GLY A 181 13.97 -1.47 -40.97
CA GLY A 181 13.37 -1.91 -42.24
C GLY A 181 11.86 -1.66 -42.39
N THR A 182 11.22 -0.89 -41.50
CA THR A 182 9.79 -0.54 -41.61
C THR A 182 9.53 0.36 -42.81
N ALA A 183 9.05 -0.21 -43.93
CA ALA A 183 8.69 0.56 -45.13
C ALA A 183 7.62 1.63 -44.87
N THR A 184 7.98 2.90 -45.08
CA THR A 184 7.14 4.09 -44.84
C THR A 184 6.53 4.65 -46.13
N PHE A 185 7.19 4.46 -47.28
CA PHE A 185 6.68 4.86 -48.58
C PHE A 185 6.61 3.69 -49.56
N TRP A 186 5.51 3.66 -50.32
CA TRP A 186 5.14 2.65 -51.30
C TRP A 186 4.77 3.36 -52.61
N PRO A 187 5.62 3.34 -53.65
CA PRO A 187 5.32 3.99 -54.92
C PRO A 187 4.21 3.23 -55.66
N LEU A 188 3.18 3.97 -56.10
CA LEU A 188 2.05 3.42 -56.84
C LEU A 188 2.43 2.92 -58.25
N ASN A 189 3.51 3.45 -58.82
CA ASN A 189 3.91 3.19 -60.22
C ASN A 189 5.04 2.15 -60.34
N ASP A 190 5.56 1.63 -59.23
CA ASP A 190 6.67 0.65 -59.22
C ASP A 190 6.52 -0.34 -58.05
N PRO A 191 5.52 -1.26 -58.13
CA PRO A 191 5.12 -2.13 -57.04
C PRO A 191 6.20 -3.17 -56.71
N GLY A 192 7.11 -2.79 -55.82
CA GLY A 192 8.22 -3.62 -55.34
C GLY A 192 9.33 -2.81 -54.64
N LYS A 193 9.52 -1.54 -55.02
CA LYS A 193 10.51 -0.64 -54.40
C LYS A 193 9.95 0.10 -53.19
N ASN A 194 10.10 -0.46 -51.99
CA ASN A 194 9.64 0.18 -50.76
C ASN A 194 10.79 0.95 -50.09
N THR A 195 10.57 2.21 -49.69
CA THR A 195 11.62 3.00 -49.00
C THR A 195 11.33 3.14 -47.50
N THR A 196 12.42 3.23 -46.73
CA THR A 196 12.43 3.24 -45.26
C THR A 196 12.85 4.62 -44.75
N ILE A 197 12.00 5.62 -45.00
CA ILE A 197 12.28 7.02 -44.69
C ILE A 197 11.24 7.52 -43.68
N ASP A 198 11.62 7.48 -42.41
CA ASP A 198 11.18 8.34 -41.30
C ASP A 198 11.81 7.75 -40.03
N GLN A 199 12.50 8.56 -39.24
CA GLN A 199 13.06 8.14 -37.95
C GLN A 199 12.48 9.00 -36.82
N THR A 200 12.08 8.35 -35.73
CA THR A 200 11.62 9.05 -34.52
C THR A 200 12.38 8.56 -33.30
N PRO A 201 13.41 9.25 -32.80
CA PRO A 201 14.07 8.85 -31.55
C PRO A 201 13.48 9.44 -30.25
N THR A 202 13.78 8.80 -29.10
CA THR A 202 13.36 9.25 -27.76
C THR A 202 14.15 8.62 -26.60
N THR A 203 13.91 9.06 -25.35
CA THR A 203 14.50 8.58 -24.07
C THR A 203 13.44 8.58 -22.96
N LYS A 204 13.51 7.87 -21.83
CA LYS A 204 14.24 6.64 -21.40
C LYS A 204 13.23 5.76 -20.62
N ALA A 205 13.36 4.43 -20.62
CA ALA A 205 12.26 3.54 -20.21
C ALA A 205 12.30 3.03 -18.73
N LYS A 206 11.18 2.48 -18.24
CA LYS A 206 11.03 1.98 -16.86
C LYS A 206 11.82 0.67 -16.66
N LYS A 207 12.48 0.47 -15.52
CA LYS A 207 13.27 -0.75 -15.23
C LYS A 207 12.43 -2.01 -14.94
N ALA A 208 12.85 -3.15 -15.49
CA ALA A 208 12.25 -4.47 -15.29
C ALA A 208 13.01 -5.26 -14.19
N TYR A 209 12.78 -4.91 -12.93
CA TYR A 209 13.47 -5.49 -11.77
C TYR A 209 13.29 -7.02 -11.60
N ASP A 210 12.30 -7.61 -12.26
CA ASP A 210 12.09 -9.06 -12.37
C ASP A 210 13.17 -9.77 -13.21
N ARG A 211 13.91 -9.02 -14.04
CA ARG A 211 14.98 -9.50 -14.93
C ARG A 211 16.35 -8.87 -14.58
N ALA A 212 16.52 -8.38 -13.36
CA ALA A 212 17.76 -7.78 -12.88
C ALA A 212 18.77 -8.86 -12.44
N ASP A 213 20.03 -8.70 -12.84
CA ASP A 213 21.14 -9.55 -12.36
C ASP A 213 21.67 -9.04 -11.01
N TRP A 214 21.04 -9.46 -9.92
CA TRP A 214 21.34 -8.98 -8.58
C TRP A 214 22.78 -9.29 -8.10
N HIS A 215 23.40 -10.36 -8.61
CA HIS A 215 24.80 -10.67 -8.29
C HIS A 215 25.74 -9.66 -8.94
N LYS A 216 25.59 -9.39 -10.25
CA LYS A 216 26.42 -8.38 -10.94
C LYS A 216 26.17 -6.96 -10.41
N ILE A 217 24.93 -6.62 -10.05
CA ILE A 217 24.63 -5.34 -9.38
C ILE A 217 25.42 -5.24 -8.07
N ALA A 218 25.39 -6.27 -7.23
CA ALA A 218 26.12 -6.26 -5.97
C ALA A 218 27.64 -6.17 -6.17
N GLU A 219 28.20 -6.93 -7.11
CA GLU A 219 29.63 -6.91 -7.42
C GLU A 219 30.09 -5.52 -7.92
N ASP A 220 29.36 -4.90 -8.86
CA ASP A 220 29.65 -3.57 -9.38
C ASP A 220 29.52 -2.48 -8.30
N VAL A 221 28.53 -2.59 -7.40
CA VAL A 221 28.39 -1.69 -6.23
C VAL A 221 29.56 -1.85 -5.27
N CYS A 222 29.92 -3.07 -4.87
CA CYS A 222 31.07 -3.32 -3.99
C CYS A 222 32.38 -2.82 -4.61
N ARG A 223 32.58 -3.05 -5.92
CA ARG A 223 33.77 -2.59 -6.65
C ARG A 223 33.87 -1.06 -6.71
N GLN A 224 32.75 -0.35 -6.92
CA GLN A 224 32.70 1.11 -6.94
C GLN A 224 32.80 1.75 -5.54
N LEU A 225 32.38 1.04 -4.49
CA LEU A 225 32.48 1.51 -3.10
C LEU A 225 33.91 1.40 -2.55
N GLY A 226 34.60 0.31 -2.88
CA GLY A 226 35.94 0.02 -2.36
C GLY A 226 35.97 -0.17 -0.84
N LEU A 227 37.16 -0.03 -0.26
CA LEU A 227 37.36 0.00 1.19
C LEU A 227 37.36 1.44 1.68
N TRP A 228 36.55 1.75 2.70
CA TRP A 228 36.59 3.03 3.41
C TRP A 228 37.13 2.89 4.84
N LYS A 229 37.65 3.99 5.38
CA LYS A 229 38.02 4.09 6.80
C LYS A 229 36.77 4.35 7.66
N GLU A 230 36.89 4.11 8.95
CA GLU A 230 35.84 4.34 9.95
C GLU A 230 35.27 5.77 9.88
N VAL A 231 33.94 5.90 9.84
CA VAL A 231 33.24 7.17 9.56
C VAL A 231 33.08 8.01 10.82
N LYS A 232 34.01 8.96 11.04
CA LYS A 232 34.08 9.79 12.26
C LYS A 232 33.56 11.22 12.12
N THR A 233 33.18 11.66 10.92
CA THR A 233 32.73 13.04 10.68
C THR A 233 31.48 13.08 9.79
N ARG A 234 30.70 14.16 9.91
CA ARG A 234 29.47 14.36 9.12
C ARG A 234 29.74 14.44 7.60
N PRO A 235 30.77 15.18 7.11
CA PRO A 235 31.06 15.23 5.67
C PRO A 235 31.47 13.87 5.10
N ALA A 236 32.28 13.08 5.83
CA ALA A 236 32.67 11.74 5.39
C ALA A 236 31.45 10.79 5.30
N LEU A 237 30.48 10.93 6.20
CA LEU A 237 29.23 10.17 6.13
C LEU A 237 28.39 10.55 4.91
N ASP A 238 28.24 11.84 4.62
CA ASP A 238 27.52 12.31 3.43
C ASP A 238 28.20 11.85 2.12
N GLU A 239 29.53 11.88 2.08
CA GLU A 239 30.32 11.39 0.94
C GLU A 239 30.09 9.89 0.69
N ILE A 240 30.18 9.07 1.74
CA ILE A 240 29.96 7.60 1.64
C ILE A 240 28.51 7.27 1.27
N VAL A 241 27.53 7.96 1.86
CA VAL A 241 26.11 7.82 1.48
C VAL A 241 25.90 8.24 0.02
N GLY A 242 26.59 9.28 -0.45
CA GLY A 242 26.58 9.70 -1.84
C GLY A 242 27.13 8.62 -2.79
N LYS A 243 28.34 8.14 -2.51
CA LYS A 243 29.01 7.06 -3.25
C LYS A 243 28.15 5.79 -3.32
N LEU A 244 27.59 5.34 -2.19
CA LEU A 244 26.69 4.18 -2.12
C LEU A 244 25.45 4.38 -2.99
N THR A 245 24.80 5.54 -2.91
CA THR A 245 23.59 5.85 -3.68
C THR A 245 23.88 5.83 -5.17
N GLU A 246 24.96 6.48 -5.61
CA GLU A 246 25.32 6.57 -7.03
C GLU A 246 25.82 5.25 -7.61
N ALA A 247 26.67 4.53 -6.89
CA ALA A 247 27.12 3.19 -7.30
C ALA A 247 25.91 2.27 -7.49
N THR A 248 24.96 2.29 -6.55
CA THR A 248 23.72 1.51 -6.63
C THR A 248 22.86 1.92 -7.82
N ALA A 249 22.67 3.23 -8.05
CA ALA A 249 21.90 3.73 -9.19
C ALA A 249 22.53 3.33 -10.54
N ARG A 250 23.85 3.51 -10.70
CA ARG A 250 24.59 3.14 -11.92
C ARG A 250 24.55 1.63 -12.18
N ALA A 251 24.80 0.81 -11.17
CA ALA A 251 24.79 -0.65 -11.29
C ALA A 251 23.38 -1.18 -11.64
N VAL A 252 22.33 -0.63 -10.99
CA VAL A 252 20.93 -0.95 -11.33
C VAL A 252 20.59 -0.55 -12.76
N ASP A 253 20.99 0.65 -13.22
CA ASP A 253 20.70 1.12 -14.58
C ASP A 253 21.39 0.24 -15.64
N ARG A 254 22.63 -0.17 -15.38
CA ARG A 254 23.48 -1.02 -16.24
C ARG A 254 23.00 -2.49 -16.31
N HIS A 255 22.61 -3.08 -15.18
CA HIS A 255 22.33 -4.52 -15.07
C HIS A 255 20.84 -4.87 -14.91
N THR A 256 19.94 -3.88 -15.00
CA THR A 256 18.49 -4.10 -15.06
C THR A 256 17.94 -3.64 -16.42
N PRO A 257 17.38 -4.55 -17.24
CA PRO A 257 16.86 -4.19 -18.56
C PRO A 257 15.58 -3.37 -18.45
N ASP A 258 15.32 -2.52 -19.44
CA ASP A 258 14.10 -1.72 -19.47
C ASP A 258 12.87 -2.56 -19.88
N LEU A 259 11.72 -2.21 -19.31
CA LEU A 259 10.38 -2.51 -19.83
C LEU A 259 10.19 -1.75 -21.14
N ARG A 260 9.86 -2.46 -22.22
CA ARG A 260 9.46 -1.87 -23.51
C ARG A 260 7.94 -2.03 -23.72
N PRO A 261 7.07 -1.28 -23.00
CA PRO A 261 5.63 -1.35 -23.21
C PRO A 261 5.27 -0.65 -24.53
N THR A 262 4.91 -1.40 -25.57
CA THR A 262 4.45 -0.78 -26.82
C THR A 262 2.99 -0.34 -26.66
N LEU A 263 2.64 0.86 -27.13
CA LEU A 263 1.27 1.40 -27.11
C LEU A 263 0.25 0.48 -27.80
N TYR A 264 0.72 -0.33 -28.75
CA TYR A 264 -0.09 -1.29 -29.51
C TYR A 264 -0.19 -2.69 -28.87
N SER A 265 0.52 -2.98 -27.77
CA SER A 265 0.47 -4.27 -27.05
C SER A 265 -0.82 -4.46 -26.24
N LYS A 266 -1.95 -4.52 -26.95
CA LYS A 266 -3.24 -4.96 -26.43
C LYS A 266 -3.09 -6.43 -26.00
N ARG A 267 -3.11 -6.67 -24.69
CA ARG A 267 -2.95 -8.02 -24.07
C ARG A 267 -3.94 -9.09 -24.57
N TRP A 268 -5.02 -8.67 -25.22
CA TRP A 268 -6.07 -9.49 -25.83
C TRP A 268 -5.93 -9.66 -27.35
N PHE A 269 -4.97 -9.01 -28.01
CA PHE A 269 -4.80 -9.01 -29.46
C PHE A 269 -3.94 -10.19 -29.90
N THR A 270 -4.50 -11.07 -30.73
CA THR A 270 -3.90 -12.35 -31.12
C THR A 270 -3.37 -12.33 -32.56
N LEU A 271 -2.54 -13.31 -32.91
CA LEU A 271 -2.05 -13.48 -34.30
C LEU A 271 -3.20 -13.66 -35.29
N ALA A 272 -4.26 -14.41 -34.92
CA ALA A 272 -5.46 -14.57 -35.73
C ALA A 272 -6.19 -13.24 -36.02
N LEU A 273 -6.22 -12.32 -35.04
CA LEU A 273 -6.74 -10.96 -35.24
C LEU A 273 -5.88 -10.12 -36.18
N LYS A 274 -4.57 -10.40 -36.24
CA LYS A 274 -3.66 -9.75 -37.20
C LYS A 274 -3.88 -10.25 -38.62
N ILE A 275 -4.09 -11.56 -38.81
CA ILE A 275 -4.38 -12.16 -40.13
C ILE A 275 -5.70 -11.59 -40.68
N GLN A 276 -6.78 -11.61 -39.89
CA GLN A 276 -8.06 -11.02 -40.31
C GLN A 276 -7.99 -9.50 -40.57
N GLN A 277 -7.14 -8.77 -39.84
CA GLN A 277 -6.88 -7.35 -40.14
C GLN A 277 -6.26 -7.18 -41.54
N THR A 278 -5.30 -8.04 -41.90
CA THR A 278 -4.65 -8.02 -43.21
C THR A 278 -5.64 -8.35 -44.33
N GLU A 279 -6.47 -9.39 -44.19
CA GLU A 279 -7.51 -9.74 -45.17
C GLU A 279 -8.50 -8.58 -45.41
N VAL A 280 -9.00 -7.95 -44.33
CA VAL A 280 -9.93 -6.81 -44.44
C VAL A 280 -9.25 -5.62 -45.12
N ASN A 281 -7.96 -5.39 -44.85
CA ASN A 281 -7.20 -4.33 -45.52
C ASN A 281 -6.92 -4.64 -47.00
N GLN A 282 -6.68 -5.89 -47.37
CA GLN A 282 -6.54 -6.32 -48.77
C GLN A 282 -7.85 -6.11 -49.54
N LEU A 283 -8.97 -6.66 -49.04
CA LEU A 283 -10.29 -6.47 -49.66
C LEU A 283 -10.70 -4.99 -49.73
N ARG A 284 -10.30 -4.17 -48.74
CA ARG A 284 -10.50 -2.71 -48.79
C ARG A 284 -9.70 -2.07 -49.92
N ARG A 285 -8.45 -2.47 -50.16
CA ARG A 285 -7.62 -1.98 -51.28
C ARG A 285 -8.23 -2.38 -52.63
N THR A 286 -8.53 -3.66 -52.83
CA THR A 286 -9.15 -4.18 -54.07
C THR A 286 -10.51 -3.51 -54.35
N TRP A 287 -11.31 -3.22 -53.33
CA TRP A 287 -12.53 -2.42 -53.48
C TRP A 287 -12.23 -0.96 -53.86
N GLN A 288 -11.21 -0.33 -53.27
CA GLN A 288 -10.81 1.05 -53.58
C GLN A 288 -10.24 1.18 -55.01
N GLU A 289 -9.47 0.19 -55.46
CA GLU A 289 -8.95 0.04 -56.83
C GLU A 289 -10.11 -0.12 -57.83
N SER A 290 -11.00 -1.10 -57.62
CA SER A 290 -12.22 -1.27 -58.44
C SER A 290 -13.10 0.00 -58.49
N CYS A 291 -13.20 0.75 -57.39
CA CYS A 291 -13.93 2.02 -57.37
C CYS A 291 -13.27 3.15 -58.15
N ALA A 292 -11.95 3.09 -58.34
CA ALA A 292 -11.20 4.04 -59.15
C ALA A 292 -11.27 3.68 -60.65
N ASP A 293 -11.21 2.39 -60.97
CA ASP A 293 -11.15 1.89 -62.35
C ASP A 293 -12.51 1.91 -63.06
N ILE A 294 -13.56 1.40 -62.39
CA ILE A 294 -14.90 1.17 -62.97
C ILE A 294 -16.04 1.86 -62.19
N GLY A 295 -15.69 2.69 -61.22
CA GLY A 295 -16.64 3.50 -60.45
C GLY A 295 -17.34 2.75 -59.31
N ARG A 296 -17.95 3.52 -58.39
CA ARG A 296 -18.54 3.00 -57.14
C ARG A 296 -19.88 2.29 -57.30
N HIS A 297 -20.61 2.56 -58.37
CA HIS A 297 -21.97 2.07 -58.59
C HIS A 297 -22.03 0.81 -59.46
N ASP A 298 -20.89 0.39 -60.03
CA ASP A 298 -20.78 -0.86 -60.78
C ASP A 298 -21.03 -2.10 -59.90
N ALA A 299 -21.56 -3.17 -60.51
CA ALA A 299 -21.94 -4.41 -59.84
C ALA A 299 -20.75 -5.13 -59.18
N ARG A 300 -19.55 -5.09 -59.79
CA ARG A 300 -18.32 -5.69 -59.26
C ARG A 300 -17.80 -4.88 -58.07
N SER A 301 -17.73 -3.56 -58.20
CA SER A 301 -17.40 -2.65 -57.08
C SER A 301 -18.36 -2.81 -55.90
N ALA A 302 -19.66 -2.93 -56.16
CA ALA A 302 -20.67 -3.17 -55.14
C ALA A 302 -20.55 -4.57 -54.48
N THR A 303 -20.07 -5.57 -55.21
CA THR A 303 -19.84 -6.93 -54.69
C THR A 303 -18.61 -6.98 -53.78
N LEU A 304 -17.48 -6.42 -54.22
CA LEU A 304 -16.26 -6.27 -53.42
C LEU A 304 -16.52 -5.46 -52.13
N PHE A 305 -17.38 -4.44 -52.18
CA PHE A 305 -17.82 -3.70 -51.00
C PHE A 305 -18.54 -4.58 -49.98
N ARG A 306 -19.48 -5.43 -50.43
CA ARG A 306 -20.23 -6.36 -49.57
C ARG A 306 -19.30 -7.39 -48.93
N GLU A 307 -18.35 -7.93 -49.70
CA GLU A 307 -17.36 -8.89 -49.19
C GLU A 307 -16.44 -8.27 -48.13
N MET A 308 -15.86 -7.08 -48.43
CA MET A 308 -15.08 -6.31 -47.48
C MET A 308 -15.88 -5.98 -46.22
N GLN A 309 -17.15 -5.57 -46.35
CA GLN A 309 -18.03 -5.36 -45.21
C GLN A 309 -18.26 -6.65 -44.41
N HIS A 310 -18.50 -7.78 -45.07
CA HIS A 310 -18.73 -9.06 -44.40
C HIS A 310 -17.51 -9.50 -43.59
N LYS A 311 -16.32 -9.45 -44.20
CA LYS A 311 -15.04 -9.74 -43.52
C LYS A 311 -14.75 -8.73 -42.40
N ARG A 312 -15.03 -7.43 -42.59
CA ARG A 312 -14.91 -6.41 -41.53
C ARG A 312 -15.84 -6.67 -40.35
N ARG A 313 -17.11 -7.04 -40.60
CA ARG A 313 -18.08 -7.44 -39.55
C ARG A 313 -17.58 -8.70 -38.81
N SER A 314 -17.03 -9.68 -39.53
CA SER A 314 -16.41 -10.87 -38.94
C SER A 314 -15.22 -10.51 -38.04
N TRP A 315 -14.30 -9.68 -38.52
CA TRP A 315 -13.15 -9.20 -37.74
C TRP A 315 -13.56 -8.43 -36.47
N THR A 316 -14.55 -7.53 -36.55
CA THR A 316 -15.09 -6.83 -35.37
C THR A 316 -15.67 -7.82 -34.36
N ARG A 317 -16.45 -8.82 -34.80
CA ARG A 317 -16.95 -9.90 -33.93
C ARG A 317 -15.80 -10.71 -33.30
N THR A 318 -14.72 -10.99 -34.04
CA THR A 318 -13.53 -11.65 -33.48
C THR A 318 -12.82 -10.78 -32.46
N ILE A 319 -12.73 -9.45 -32.66
CA ILE A 319 -12.18 -8.50 -31.69
C ILE A 319 -13.00 -8.51 -30.40
N GLU A 320 -14.32 -8.47 -30.50
CA GLU A 320 -15.23 -8.54 -29.36
C GLU A 320 -15.09 -9.87 -28.60
N LYS A 321 -15.07 -11.00 -29.33
CA LYS A 321 -14.80 -12.33 -28.76
C LYS A 321 -13.44 -12.39 -28.06
N ALA A 322 -12.38 -11.87 -28.66
CA ALA A 322 -11.04 -11.90 -28.08
C ALA A 322 -10.92 -11.01 -26.83
N LYS A 323 -11.49 -9.79 -26.86
CA LYS A 323 -11.60 -8.92 -25.68
C LYS A 323 -12.37 -9.61 -24.54
N ALA A 324 -13.53 -10.20 -24.85
CA ALA A 324 -14.38 -10.88 -23.88
C ALA A 324 -13.70 -12.14 -23.31
N ALA A 325 -13.05 -12.95 -24.16
CA ALA A 325 -12.31 -14.14 -23.77
C ALA A 325 -11.11 -13.78 -22.87
N HIS A 326 -10.31 -12.77 -23.23
CA HIS A 326 -9.20 -12.31 -22.41
C HIS A 326 -9.67 -11.73 -21.07
N TRP A 327 -10.74 -10.95 -21.05
CA TRP A 327 -11.33 -10.42 -19.81
C TRP A 327 -11.87 -11.54 -18.91
N LYS A 328 -12.55 -12.53 -19.51
CA LYS A 328 -13.02 -13.74 -18.82
C LYS A 328 -11.84 -14.51 -18.23
N GLN A 329 -10.83 -14.83 -19.04
CA GLN A 329 -9.62 -15.55 -18.60
C GLN A 329 -8.91 -14.81 -17.46
N PHE A 330 -8.72 -13.49 -17.58
CA PHE A 330 -8.13 -12.67 -16.51
C PHE A 330 -8.90 -12.75 -15.19
N LEU A 331 -10.23 -12.81 -15.24
CA LEU A 331 -11.08 -12.95 -14.06
C LEU A 331 -11.12 -14.40 -13.54
N ASP A 332 -11.13 -15.41 -14.41
CA ASP A 332 -11.02 -16.82 -14.03
C ASP A 332 -9.67 -17.08 -13.32
N GLU A 333 -8.55 -16.61 -13.87
CA GLU A 333 -7.21 -16.63 -13.27
C GLU A 333 -7.07 -15.74 -12.01
N ALA A 334 -8.04 -14.88 -11.70
CA ALA A 334 -7.87 -13.88 -10.65
C ALA A 334 -7.62 -14.47 -9.25
N GLY A 335 -7.93 -15.76 -9.02
CA GLY A 335 -7.73 -16.41 -7.72
C GLY A 335 -6.27 -16.45 -7.24
N GLU A 336 -5.31 -16.52 -8.16
CA GLU A 336 -3.87 -16.66 -7.89
C GLU A 336 -3.22 -15.30 -7.55
N GLY A 337 -3.68 -14.66 -6.47
CA GLY A 337 -3.18 -13.35 -6.00
C GLY A 337 -3.53 -12.14 -6.87
N LYS A 338 -3.99 -12.36 -8.11
CA LYS A 338 -4.43 -11.33 -9.08
C LYS A 338 -5.77 -10.67 -8.68
N LEU A 339 -6.52 -11.18 -7.69
CA LEU A 339 -7.87 -10.73 -7.32
C LEU A 339 -7.91 -9.25 -6.90
N TRP A 340 -6.87 -8.77 -6.22
CA TRP A 340 -6.75 -7.35 -5.86
C TRP A 340 -6.53 -6.44 -7.07
N LYS A 341 -5.91 -6.95 -8.14
CA LYS A 341 -5.81 -6.25 -9.42
C LYS A 341 -7.16 -6.23 -10.13
N ALA A 342 -7.95 -7.31 -10.08
CA ALA A 342 -9.34 -7.28 -10.54
C ALA A 342 -10.17 -6.25 -9.75
N ALA A 343 -9.99 -6.17 -8.43
CA ALA A 343 -10.66 -5.18 -7.59
C ALA A 343 -10.32 -3.72 -7.95
N THR A 344 -9.15 -3.41 -8.53
CA THR A 344 -8.87 -2.04 -8.98
C THR A 344 -9.80 -1.55 -10.09
N TYR A 345 -10.33 -2.44 -10.94
CA TYR A 345 -11.33 -2.11 -11.98
C TYR A 345 -12.74 -1.83 -11.40
N MET A 346 -12.96 -2.05 -10.09
CA MET A 346 -14.17 -1.58 -9.41
C MET A 346 -14.17 -0.05 -9.23
N LYS A 347 -13.00 0.58 -9.11
CA LYS A 347 -12.93 2.04 -9.02
C LYS A 347 -13.49 2.65 -10.31
N PRO A 348 -14.20 3.79 -10.27
CA PRO A 348 -14.37 4.59 -11.46
C PRO A 348 -13.00 4.86 -12.08
N GLN A 349 -12.92 4.89 -13.42
CA GLN A 349 -11.97 5.81 -14.03
C GLN A 349 -12.51 7.21 -13.69
N GLU A 350 -12.10 7.72 -12.53
CA GLU A 350 -12.04 9.16 -12.36
C GLU A 350 -11.10 9.63 -13.48
N ALA A 351 -11.57 10.54 -14.33
CA ALA A 351 -10.66 11.25 -15.20
C ALA A 351 -9.60 11.86 -14.28
N TRP A 352 -8.33 11.57 -14.56
CA TRP A 352 -7.21 12.26 -13.92
C TRP A 352 -7.14 13.67 -14.53
N GLY A 353 -8.21 14.44 -14.31
CA GLY A 353 -8.26 15.85 -14.69
C GLY A 353 -7.32 16.59 -13.77
N CYS A 354 -6.51 17.46 -14.38
CA CYS A 354 -5.50 18.26 -13.70
C CYS A 354 -6.06 19.02 -12.50
N VAL A 355 -5.18 19.48 -11.61
CA VAL A 355 -5.49 20.49 -10.61
C VAL A 355 -6.15 21.67 -11.32
N PRO A 356 -7.42 21.99 -11.00
CA PRO A 356 -8.11 23.13 -11.58
C PRO A 356 -7.42 24.43 -11.15
N ALA A 357 -7.92 25.58 -11.61
CA ALA A 357 -7.55 26.84 -10.98
C ALA A 357 -7.80 26.77 -9.47
N LEU A 358 -6.89 27.35 -8.67
CA LEU A 358 -6.98 27.32 -7.21
C LEU A 358 -7.45 28.66 -6.68
N HIS A 359 -8.44 28.65 -5.79
CA HIS A 359 -8.92 29.88 -5.14
C HIS A 359 -8.26 30.06 -3.77
N VAL A 360 -7.63 31.21 -3.55
CA VAL A 360 -7.02 31.63 -2.28
C VAL A 360 -7.42 33.07 -2.01
N ASP A 361 -8.13 33.30 -0.89
CA ASP A 361 -8.46 34.63 -0.35
C ASP A 361 -9.03 35.66 -1.35
N SER A 362 -9.73 35.16 -2.38
CA SER A 362 -10.42 35.85 -3.52
C SER A 362 -9.66 35.89 -4.85
N GLU A 363 -8.42 35.42 -4.92
CA GLU A 363 -7.66 35.31 -6.17
C GLU A 363 -7.81 33.92 -6.81
N GLU A 364 -7.90 33.86 -8.15
CA GLU A 364 -7.92 32.62 -8.94
C GLU A 364 -6.52 32.35 -9.54
N LEU A 365 -5.81 31.37 -8.99
CA LEU A 365 -4.46 30.99 -9.39
C LEU A 365 -4.50 29.94 -10.50
N ILE A 366 -4.05 30.31 -11.69
CA ILE A 366 -4.09 29.46 -12.89
C ILE A 366 -2.71 28.85 -13.19
N GLU A 367 -1.63 29.60 -12.97
CA GLU A 367 -0.27 29.12 -13.28
C GLU A 367 0.24 28.09 -12.28
N ASN A 368 1.04 27.15 -12.76
CA ASN A 368 1.45 26.01 -11.94
C ASN A 368 2.48 26.39 -10.87
N GLU A 369 3.37 27.34 -11.13
CA GLU A 369 4.26 27.95 -10.13
C GLU A 369 3.46 28.57 -8.96
N GLU A 370 2.41 29.35 -9.26
CA GLU A 370 1.55 29.98 -8.26
C GLU A 370 0.76 28.94 -7.45
N LYS A 371 0.14 27.97 -8.14
CA LYS A 371 -0.52 26.82 -7.51
C LYS A 371 0.43 26.04 -6.60
N ALA A 372 1.70 25.89 -6.98
CA ALA A 372 2.70 25.22 -6.17
C ALA A 372 3.00 26.00 -4.88
N GLN A 373 3.12 27.34 -4.95
CA GLN A 373 3.28 28.16 -3.74
C GLN A 373 2.02 28.12 -2.86
N ALA A 374 0.82 28.21 -3.44
CA ALA A 374 -0.43 28.08 -2.70
C ALA A 374 -0.57 26.72 -2.01
N PHE A 375 -0.14 25.63 -2.66
CA PHE A 375 -0.04 24.31 -2.02
C PHE A 375 1.00 24.28 -0.91
N LEU A 376 2.19 24.83 -1.11
CA LEU A 376 3.23 24.87 -0.08
C LEU A 376 2.75 25.66 1.15
N GLY A 377 2.20 26.86 0.98
CA GLY A 377 1.62 27.65 2.09
C GLY A 377 0.44 26.95 2.77
N ALA A 378 -0.42 26.24 2.02
CA ALA A 378 -1.54 25.49 2.60
C ALA A 378 -1.12 24.19 3.32
N PHE A 379 0.03 23.60 2.96
CA PHE A 379 0.54 22.35 3.53
C PHE A 379 1.55 22.58 4.65
N PHE A 380 2.34 23.65 4.57
CA PHE A 380 3.32 24.09 5.56
C PHE A 380 2.94 25.52 6.00
N PRO A 381 1.77 25.68 6.65
CA PRO A 381 1.33 26.99 7.11
C PRO A 381 2.33 27.54 8.13
N GLN A 382 2.47 28.86 8.16
CA GLN A 382 3.21 29.53 9.22
C GLN A 382 2.59 29.15 10.57
N MET A 383 3.43 28.62 11.45
CA MET A 383 3.09 28.28 12.83
C MET A 383 3.55 29.40 13.76
N ASN A 384 2.98 29.44 14.95
CA ASN A 384 3.40 30.40 15.96
C ASN A 384 4.80 30.01 16.47
N GLU A 385 5.56 30.98 16.94
CA GLU A 385 6.78 30.69 17.68
C GLU A 385 6.41 30.12 19.06
N PRO A 386 7.10 29.07 19.53
CA PRO A 386 6.85 28.49 20.84
C PRO A 386 7.43 29.40 21.94
N ASP A 387 6.77 29.46 23.09
CA ASP A 387 7.33 30.12 24.28
C ASP A 387 8.74 29.57 24.61
N GLU A 388 9.68 30.45 24.95
CA GLU A 388 11.07 30.06 25.24
C GLU A 388 11.21 29.26 26.56
N ASP A 389 10.20 29.34 27.43
CA ASP A 389 10.29 29.02 28.86
C ASP A 389 10.14 27.51 29.18
N TRP A 390 11.02 26.69 28.61
CA TRP A 390 11.05 25.23 28.79
C TRP A 390 11.89 24.77 29.99
N HIS A 391 11.68 25.40 31.15
CA HIS A 391 12.33 25.06 32.42
C HIS A 391 11.91 23.69 32.97
N THR A 392 12.58 22.64 32.51
CA THR A 392 12.43 21.26 33.01
C THR A 392 13.76 20.74 33.55
N ARG A 393 13.79 20.29 34.82
CA ARG A 393 14.93 19.56 35.39
C ARG A 393 15.26 18.37 34.49
N THR A 394 16.50 18.25 34.03
CA THR A 394 16.95 17.15 33.18
C THR A 394 16.80 15.82 33.94
N PRO A 395 15.88 14.92 33.55
CA PRO A 395 15.73 13.63 34.20
C PRO A 395 16.83 12.67 33.71
N PRO A 396 17.18 11.63 34.47
CA PRO A 396 18.16 10.63 34.02
C PRO A 396 17.67 9.94 32.74
N GLU A 397 18.54 9.87 31.73
CA GLU A 397 18.24 9.30 30.42
C GLU A 397 18.02 7.79 30.47
N LEU A 398 17.20 7.27 29.56
CA LEU A 398 17.06 5.83 29.34
C LEU A 398 18.33 5.25 28.68
N PRO A 399 18.62 3.94 28.85
CA PRO A 399 19.76 3.32 28.19
C PRO A 399 19.61 3.31 26.66
N TRP A 400 20.71 3.55 25.96
CA TRP A 400 20.81 3.46 24.50
C TRP A 400 21.85 2.41 24.10
N TYR A 401 21.52 1.57 23.12
CA TYR A 401 22.36 0.48 22.64
C TYR A 401 22.82 0.74 21.20
N THR A 402 23.97 0.20 20.79
CA THR A 402 24.47 0.29 19.41
C THR A 402 23.47 -0.34 18.41
N ILE A 403 23.49 0.09 17.14
CA ILE A 403 22.69 -0.55 16.09
C ILE A 403 23.29 -1.91 15.69
N THR A 404 22.41 -2.86 15.37
CA THR A 404 22.74 -4.24 14.99
C THR A 404 22.31 -4.58 13.57
N GLU A 405 23.06 -5.44 12.86
CA GLU A 405 22.63 -5.93 11.52
C GLU A 405 21.23 -6.55 11.57
N LEU A 406 20.92 -7.24 12.68
CA LEU A 406 19.71 -8.03 12.85
C LEU A 406 18.43 -7.17 12.96
N GLU A 407 18.48 -6.03 13.66
CA GLU A 407 17.32 -5.13 13.72
C GLU A 407 17.07 -4.41 12.39
N ILE A 408 18.13 -4.13 11.62
CA ILE A 408 18.03 -3.60 10.26
C ILE A 408 17.43 -4.67 9.34
N GLN A 409 17.90 -5.91 9.41
CA GLN A 409 17.34 -7.02 8.62
C GLN A 409 15.86 -7.26 8.94
N ARG A 410 15.47 -7.28 10.22
CA ARG A 410 14.06 -7.37 10.65
C ARG A 410 13.24 -6.19 10.10
N SER A 411 13.81 -4.98 10.09
CA SER A 411 13.19 -3.78 9.53
C SER A 411 13.00 -3.85 8.02
N LEU A 412 14.02 -4.34 7.30
CA LEU A 412 14.07 -4.46 5.86
C LEU A 412 13.16 -5.59 5.35
N LYS A 413 13.10 -6.73 6.05
CA LYS A 413 12.14 -7.82 5.78
C LYS A 413 10.70 -7.29 5.83
N ALA A 414 10.35 -6.52 6.86
CA ALA A 414 9.03 -5.93 7.04
C ALA A 414 8.68 -4.78 6.07
N ALA A 415 9.66 -4.08 5.49
CA ALA A 415 9.42 -3.00 4.54
C ALA A 415 8.77 -3.50 3.23
N LYS A 416 7.94 -2.67 2.58
CA LYS A 416 7.30 -3.01 1.30
C LYS A 416 8.24 -2.73 0.13
N GLY A 417 8.62 -3.76 -0.64
CA GLY A 417 9.58 -3.61 -1.76
C GLY A 417 9.08 -2.73 -2.91
N SER A 418 7.76 -2.68 -3.14
CA SER A 418 7.13 -1.96 -4.27
C SER A 418 6.69 -0.53 -3.93
N SER A 419 7.29 0.13 -2.93
CA SER A 419 7.03 1.55 -2.67
C SER A 419 7.68 2.42 -3.75
N ALA A 420 7.04 3.54 -4.10
CA ALA A 420 7.68 4.56 -4.93
C ALA A 420 8.97 5.06 -4.26
N PRO A 421 10.08 5.23 -5.01
CA PRO A 421 11.34 5.75 -4.48
C PRO A 421 11.26 7.26 -4.21
N GLY A 422 12.30 7.80 -3.57
CA GLY A 422 12.53 9.23 -3.48
C GLY A 422 13.24 9.76 -4.73
N GLU A 423 14.00 10.84 -4.56
CA GLU A 423 14.75 11.49 -5.65
C GLU A 423 15.84 10.61 -6.27
N ASP A 424 16.36 9.66 -5.50
CA ASP A 424 17.37 8.70 -5.93
C ASP A 424 16.86 7.67 -6.94
N GLY A 425 15.55 7.52 -7.10
CA GLY A 425 14.94 6.53 -8.01
C GLY A 425 15.10 5.07 -7.57
N ILE A 426 15.81 4.79 -6.47
CA ILE A 426 16.11 3.43 -5.99
C ILE A 426 14.95 2.92 -5.12
N PRO A 427 14.20 1.88 -5.54
CA PRO A 427 13.11 1.35 -4.72
C PRO A 427 13.63 0.43 -3.61
N MET A 428 12.84 0.29 -2.54
CA MET A 428 13.15 -0.57 -1.37
C MET A 428 13.43 -2.04 -1.74
N LEU A 429 12.96 -2.51 -2.89
CA LEU A 429 13.30 -3.84 -3.43
C LEU A 429 14.81 -4.01 -3.66
N VAL A 430 15.52 -2.98 -4.13
CA VAL A 430 16.97 -3.05 -4.40
C VAL A 430 17.72 -3.35 -3.11
N TRP A 431 17.47 -2.58 -2.04
CA TRP A 431 18.10 -2.81 -0.73
C TRP A 431 17.80 -4.19 -0.14
N LYS A 432 16.59 -4.75 -0.37
CA LYS A 432 16.26 -6.12 0.04
C LYS A 432 17.13 -7.17 -0.63
N GLN A 433 17.43 -7.01 -1.92
CA GLN A 433 18.23 -7.96 -2.69
C GLN A 433 19.73 -7.77 -2.43
N LEU A 434 20.19 -6.53 -2.30
CA LEU A 434 21.58 -6.22 -2.00
C LEU A 434 21.97 -6.46 -0.53
N TRP A 435 21.01 -6.68 0.38
CA TRP A 435 21.27 -6.87 1.81
C TRP A 435 22.31 -7.95 2.11
N ILE A 436 22.27 -9.09 1.41
CA ILE A 436 23.20 -10.20 1.68
C ILE A 436 24.67 -9.83 1.39
N TYR A 437 24.90 -8.85 0.52
CA TYR A 437 26.22 -8.36 0.13
C TYR A 437 26.65 -7.09 0.90
N LEU A 438 25.69 -6.21 1.23
CA LEU A 438 25.93 -4.88 1.78
C LEU A 438 25.55 -4.70 3.27
N LYS A 439 25.16 -5.78 3.98
CA LYS A 439 24.69 -5.70 5.38
C LYS A 439 25.66 -4.99 6.32
N LYS A 440 26.97 -5.27 6.21
CA LYS A 440 28.01 -4.69 7.07
C LYS A 440 28.12 -3.18 6.81
N GLN A 441 28.28 -2.81 5.54
CA GLN A 441 28.39 -1.43 5.07
C GLN A 441 27.19 -0.58 5.48
N ILE A 442 25.96 -1.07 5.27
CA ILE A 442 24.73 -0.36 5.65
C ILE A 442 24.65 -0.20 7.19
N THR A 443 25.08 -1.22 7.94
CA THR A 443 25.08 -1.18 9.41
C THR A 443 26.10 -0.17 9.96
N GLU A 444 27.31 -0.11 9.38
CA GLU A 444 28.33 0.89 9.72
C GLU A 444 27.82 2.32 9.45
N ILE A 445 27.23 2.57 8.28
CA ILE A 445 26.64 3.87 7.91
C ILE A 445 25.52 4.26 8.89
N PHE A 446 24.66 3.32 9.28
CA PHE A 446 23.55 3.58 10.22
C PHE A 446 24.05 3.84 11.65
N ALA A 447 25.05 3.09 12.10
CA ALA A 447 25.69 3.30 13.41
C ALA A 447 26.41 4.67 13.45
N ALA A 448 27.18 5.01 12.42
CA ALA A 448 27.85 6.31 12.30
C ALA A 448 26.86 7.48 12.28
N SER A 449 25.76 7.37 11.50
CA SER A 449 24.68 8.37 11.48
C SER A 449 24.15 8.68 12.87
N ILE A 450 23.82 7.65 13.66
CA ILE A 450 23.28 7.83 15.02
C ILE A 450 24.35 8.35 15.99
N ASN A 451 25.56 7.79 15.98
CA ASN A 451 26.63 8.18 16.90
C ASN A 451 27.05 9.64 16.69
N LEU A 452 27.05 10.13 15.45
CA LEU A 452 27.29 11.54 15.10
C LEU A 452 26.07 12.46 15.36
N GLY A 453 24.93 11.89 15.76
CA GLY A 453 23.67 12.60 15.91
C GLY A 453 23.21 13.29 14.62
N TYR A 454 23.46 12.67 13.47
CA TYR A 454 23.36 13.31 12.15
C TYR A 454 22.61 12.46 11.14
N HIS A 455 21.58 13.04 10.51
CA HIS A 455 20.82 12.43 9.40
C HIS A 455 21.37 12.97 8.07
N PRO A 456 22.02 12.13 7.24
CA PRO A 456 22.66 12.51 5.97
C PRO A 456 21.81 13.43 5.08
N MET A 457 22.47 14.40 4.45
CA MET A 457 21.85 15.43 3.62
C MET A 457 21.03 14.84 2.46
N ARG A 458 21.51 13.77 1.82
CA ARG A 458 20.76 13.06 0.76
C ARG A 458 19.45 12.41 1.26
N TRP A 459 19.29 12.20 2.56
CA TRP A 459 18.07 11.67 3.17
C TRP A 459 17.14 12.77 3.70
N ARG A 460 17.54 14.04 3.59
CA ARG A 460 16.75 15.23 3.98
C ARG A 460 15.95 15.85 2.83
N SER A 461 16.16 15.39 1.60
CA SER A 461 15.40 15.81 0.41
C SER A 461 14.14 14.96 0.16
N ALA A 462 13.07 15.59 -0.31
CA ALA A 462 11.78 14.95 -0.59
C ALA A 462 11.16 15.37 -1.93
N LYS A 463 10.58 14.42 -2.69
CA LYS A 463 9.61 14.73 -3.75
C LYS A 463 8.21 14.68 -3.14
N ILE A 464 7.58 15.84 -2.95
CA ILE A 464 6.21 15.96 -2.44
C ILE A 464 5.25 15.75 -3.62
N VAL A 465 4.43 14.71 -3.54
CA VAL A 465 3.36 14.45 -4.52
C VAL A 465 2.03 14.93 -3.94
N VAL A 466 1.31 15.75 -4.68
CA VAL A 466 -0.02 16.26 -4.28
C VAL A 466 -1.11 15.27 -4.66
N LEU A 467 -1.93 14.85 -3.69
CA LEU A 467 -3.04 13.91 -3.91
C LEU A 467 -4.37 14.47 -3.42
N ARG A 468 -5.42 14.36 -4.24
CA ARG A 468 -6.81 14.75 -3.88
C ARG A 468 -7.28 14.03 -2.60
N LYS A 469 -7.78 14.76 -1.61
CA LYS A 469 -8.51 14.18 -0.46
C LYS A 469 -9.86 13.67 -0.96
N PRO A 470 -10.20 12.38 -0.78
CA PRO A 470 -11.40 11.81 -1.37
C PRO A 470 -12.67 12.49 -0.87
N LYS A 471 -13.59 12.80 -1.80
CA LYS A 471 -14.90 13.40 -1.56
C LYS A 471 -14.88 14.81 -0.94
N LYS A 472 -13.90 15.65 -1.31
CA LYS A 472 -14.06 17.09 -1.07
C LYS A 472 -15.13 17.65 -2.03
N PRO A 473 -15.97 18.60 -1.57
CA PRO A 473 -17.05 19.16 -2.39
C PRO A 473 -16.47 20.01 -3.53
N ASP A 474 -15.37 20.70 -3.24
CA ASP A 474 -14.60 21.49 -4.18
C ASP A 474 -13.10 21.09 -4.11
N TYR A 475 -12.44 21.13 -5.26
CA TYR A 475 -11.03 20.86 -5.48
C TYR A 475 -10.27 22.07 -6.06
N SER A 476 -10.90 23.25 -6.11
CA SER A 476 -10.22 24.54 -6.30
C SER A 476 -9.54 25.03 -5.00
N VAL A 477 -9.95 24.54 -3.82
CA VAL A 477 -9.29 24.91 -2.56
C VAL A 477 -8.02 24.07 -2.34
N PRO A 478 -6.82 24.65 -2.11
CA PRO A 478 -5.57 23.89 -1.88
C PRO A 478 -5.67 22.88 -0.72
N ARG A 479 -6.41 23.24 0.35
CA ARG A 479 -6.71 22.37 1.50
C ARG A 479 -7.54 21.12 1.14
N ALA A 480 -8.07 21.00 -0.08
CA ALA A 480 -8.71 19.78 -0.60
C ALA A 480 -7.70 18.68 -0.98
N TYR A 481 -6.39 18.92 -0.90
CA TYR A 481 -5.34 17.98 -1.26
C TYR A 481 -4.47 17.58 -0.05
N ARG A 482 -3.63 16.56 -0.19
CA ARG A 482 -2.61 16.10 0.77
C ARG A 482 -1.22 16.09 0.11
N PRO A 483 -0.17 16.56 0.79
CA PRO A 483 1.20 16.26 0.41
C PRO A 483 1.53 14.81 0.82
N ILE A 484 2.26 14.07 -0.02
CA ILE A 484 2.94 12.84 0.36
C ILE A 484 4.43 13.01 0.05
N SER A 485 5.28 12.96 1.07
CA SER A 485 6.73 13.00 0.88
C SER A 485 7.27 11.64 0.43
N LEU A 486 7.74 11.57 -0.81
CA LEU A 486 8.61 10.50 -1.28
C LEU A 486 10.04 10.81 -0.81
N LEU A 487 10.52 10.01 0.14
CA LEU A 487 11.83 10.16 0.79
C LEU A 487 12.78 9.05 0.29
N ASN A 488 14.09 9.30 0.41
CA ASN A 488 15.15 8.32 0.11
C ASN A 488 14.87 6.96 0.78
N THR A 489 14.93 5.86 0.03
CA THR A 489 14.48 4.56 0.55
C THR A 489 15.42 3.95 1.59
N LEU A 490 16.72 4.26 1.56
CA LEU A 490 17.68 3.85 2.58
C LEU A 490 17.53 4.68 3.87
N GLY A 491 17.33 6.01 3.74
CA GLY A 491 16.99 6.87 4.87
C GLY A 491 15.71 6.42 5.59
N LYS A 492 14.66 6.08 4.84
CA LYS A 492 13.41 5.50 5.38
C LYS A 492 13.62 4.18 6.14
N LEU A 493 14.65 3.41 5.80
CA LEU A 493 14.96 2.17 6.51
C LEU A 493 15.55 2.49 7.90
N LEU A 494 16.46 3.46 8.01
CA LEU A 494 16.98 3.94 9.30
C LEU A 494 15.87 4.57 10.14
N GLU A 495 15.03 5.43 9.55
CA GLU A 495 13.84 5.99 10.19
C GLU A 495 12.93 4.88 10.77
N ALA A 496 12.78 3.75 10.06
CA ALA A 496 11.98 2.61 10.52
C ALA A 496 12.64 1.83 11.68
N VAL A 497 13.97 1.77 11.74
CA VAL A 497 14.71 1.22 12.89
C VAL A 497 14.50 2.12 14.11
N MET A 498 14.70 3.43 13.95
CA MET A 498 14.50 4.43 15.01
C MET A 498 13.06 4.44 15.53
N ALA A 499 12.06 4.34 14.64
CA ALA A 499 10.66 4.25 15.02
C ALA A 499 10.35 3.04 15.91
N ARG A 500 10.95 1.87 15.63
CA ARG A 500 10.79 0.66 16.47
C ARG A 500 11.46 0.81 17.83
N ARG A 501 12.64 1.41 17.89
CA ARG A 501 13.34 1.70 19.16
C ARG A 501 12.55 2.66 20.04
N LEU A 502 12.07 3.77 19.48
CA LEU A 502 11.21 4.72 20.19
C LEU A 502 9.88 4.10 20.64
N SER A 503 9.24 3.29 19.78
CA SER A 503 8.02 2.56 20.17
C SER A 503 8.28 1.55 21.29
N TYR A 504 9.44 0.88 21.30
CA TYR A 504 9.85 0.02 22.42
C TYR A 504 10.02 0.82 23.72
N LEU A 505 10.77 1.92 23.70
CA LEU A 505 10.96 2.76 24.90
C LEU A 505 9.62 3.31 25.42
N ALA A 506 8.76 3.79 24.52
CA ALA A 506 7.44 4.33 24.84
C ALA A 506 6.56 3.32 25.59
N GLU A 507 6.43 2.11 25.06
CA GLU A 507 5.54 1.09 25.64
C GLU A 507 6.17 0.32 26.82
N LYS A 508 7.52 0.22 26.88
CA LYS A 508 8.23 -0.44 27.99
C LYS A 508 8.27 0.42 29.25
N HIS A 509 8.38 1.74 29.11
CA HIS A 509 8.51 2.68 30.22
C HIS A 509 7.27 3.57 30.43
N GLY A 510 6.18 3.34 29.71
CA GLY A 510 4.91 4.07 29.89
C GLY A 510 4.98 5.56 29.52
N LEU A 511 5.77 5.92 28.51
CA LEU A 511 6.09 7.33 28.20
C LEU A 511 4.97 8.09 27.47
N LEU A 512 3.88 7.42 27.12
CA LEU A 512 2.74 7.97 26.37
C LEU A 512 1.42 7.74 27.14
N PRO A 513 0.55 8.76 27.27
CA PRO A 513 -0.71 8.64 28.01
C PRO A 513 -1.59 7.49 27.53
N ASP A 514 -2.31 6.85 28.45
CA ASP A 514 -3.18 5.72 28.13
C ASP A 514 -4.34 6.07 27.19
N THR A 515 -4.69 7.34 27.12
CA THR A 515 -5.72 7.94 26.26
C THR A 515 -5.24 8.29 24.84
N GLN A 516 -3.93 8.20 24.57
CA GLN A 516 -3.40 8.24 23.21
C GLN A 516 -3.49 6.83 22.60
N PHE A 517 -4.44 6.63 21.67
CA PHE A 517 -4.63 5.37 20.94
C PHE A 517 -3.98 5.38 19.55
N GLY A 518 -3.60 6.54 19.02
CA GLY A 518 -3.06 6.68 17.67
C GLY A 518 -1.65 6.13 17.52
N GLY A 519 -1.41 5.34 16.47
CA GLY A 519 -0.07 4.92 16.05
C GLY A 519 0.65 3.94 16.97
N ARG A 520 0.02 3.49 18.06
CA ARG A 520 0.63 2.63 19.08
C ARG A 520 0.32 1.13 18.89
N PRO A 521 1.25 0.23 19.22
CA PRO A 521 1.00 -1.21 19.22
C PRO A 521 -0.22 -1.59 20.07
N GLY A 522 -1.13 -2.36 19.50
CA GLY A 522 -2.30 -2.90 20.20
C GLY A 522 -3.43 -1.92 20.52
N ARG A 523 -3.26 -0.64 20.22
CA ARG A 523 -4.29 0.40 20.35
C ARG A 523 -5.10 0.52 19.07
N THR A 524 -6.43 0.66 19.18
CA THR A 524 -7.33 0.78 18.02
C THR A 524 -8.37 1.89 18.16
N THR A 525 -8.89 2.38 17.04
CA THR A 525 -10.00 3.35 17.02
C THR A 525 -11.24 2.82 17.74
N GLU A 526 -11.58 1.54 17.55
CA GLU A 526 -12.74 0.91 18.20
C GLU A 526 -12.58 0.86 19.73
N GLN A 527 -11.37 0.67 20.26
CA GLN A 527 -11.13 0.77 21.71
C GLN A 527 -11.35 2.19 22.25
N ALA A 528 -10.85 3.22 21.56
CA ALA A 528 -11.06 4.62 21.95
C ALA A 528 -12.56 4.98 21.97
N LEU A 529 -13.31 4.54 20.95
CA LEU A 529 -14.76 4.72 20.89
C LEU A 529 -15.51 3.94 22.00
N LEU A 530 -15.03 2.75 22.39
CA LEU A 530 -15.59 2.00 23.51
C LEU A 530 -15.34 2.67 24.87
N VAL A 531 -14.17 3.30 25.07
CA VAL A 531 -13.88 4.11 26.27
C VAL A 531 -14.81 5.32 26.37
N LEU A 532 -15.02 6.04 25.26
CA LEU A 532 -16.00 7.13 25.20
C LEU A 532 -17.44 6.61 25.47
N SER A 533 -17.81 5.47 24.89
CA SER A 533 -19.14 4.86 25.09
C SER A 533 -19.39 4.45 26.55
N ASN A 534 -18.35 3.97 27.26
CA ASN A 534 -18.40 3.71 28.70
C ASN A 534 -18.62 5.00 29.51
N ALA A 535 -17.99 6.11 29.11
CA ALA A 535 -18.25 7.42 29.73
C ALA A 535 -19.70 7.89 29.51
N ILE A 536 -20.26 7.67 28.31
CA ILE A 536 -21.66 8.01 27.99
C ILE A 536 -22.65 7.15 28.81
N ASP A 537 -22.48 5.81 28.89
CA ASP A 537 -23.34 4.95 29.74
C ASP A 537 -23.27 5.37 31.21
N ARG A 538 -22.09 5.75 31.72
CA ARG A 538 -21.91 6.25 33.09
C ARG A 538 -22.63 7.58 33.33
N ALA A 539 -22.58 8.51 32.38
CA ALA A 539 -23.28 9.78 32.46
C ALA A 539 -24.81 9.56 32.47
N TRP A 540 -25.33 8.84 31.49
CA TRP A 540 -26.77 8.58 31.35
C TRP A 540 -27.35 7.74 32.50
N TYR A 541 -26.59 6.80 33.05
CA TYR A 541 -27.00 6.04 34.24
C TYR A 541 -27.26 6.94 35.45
N LYS A 542 -26.56 8.09 35.56
CA LYS A 542 -26.81 9.12 36.59
C LYS A 542 -27.61 10.31 36.06
N GLN A 543 -28.35 10.16 34.95
CA GLN A 543 -29.17 11.19 34.30
C GLN A 543 -28.41 12.50 33.97
N LYS A 544 -27.10 12.39 33.73
CA LYS A 544 -26.19 13.50 33.41
C LYS A 544 -26.05 13.75 31.91
N VAL A 545 -25.63 14.98 31.57
CA VAL A 545 -25.24 15.40 30.23
C VAL A 545 -23.74 15.15 30.04
N LEU A 546 -23.35 14.54 28.90
CA LEU A 546 -21.97 14.53 28.44
C LEU A 546 -21.83 15.54 27.30
N THR A 547 -20.94 16.52 27.44
CA THR A 547 -20.59 17.46 26.37
C THR A 547 -19.22 17.07 25.82
N LEU A 548 -19.11 16.92 24.51
CA LEU A 548 -17.87 16.57 23.82
C LEU A 548 -17.47 17.67 22.84
N VAL A 549 -16.17 17.96 22.79
CA VAL A 549 -15.54 18.85 21.81
C VAL A 549 -14.43 18.08 21.10
N ALA A 550 -14.48 18.01 19.78
CA ALA A 550 -13.43 17.44 18.93
C ALA A 550 -12.68 18.56 18.20
N PHE A 551 -11.35 18.53 18.26
CA PHE A 551 -10.47 19.58 17.76
C PHE A 551 -9.63 19.06 16.58
N ASP A 552 -9.42 19.90 15.56
CA ASP A 552 -8.55 19.64 14.42
C ASP A 552 -7.30 20.53 14.51
N LEU A 553 -6.11 19.92 14.49
CA LEU A 553 -4.83 20.62 14.48
C LEU A 553 -4.51 21.12 13.06
N LYS A 554 -4.30 22.43 12.90
CA LYS A 554 -3.78 22.99 11.65
C LYS A 554 -2.39 22.40 11.40
N GLY A 555 -2.17 21.86 10.20
CA GLY A 555 -0.86 21.36 9.77
C GLY A 555 -0.29 20.15 10.53
N ALA A 556 -0.94 19.64 11.59
CA ALA A 556 -0.53 18.51 12.45
C ALA A 556 0.95 18.08 12.35
N PHE A 557 1.28 17.16 11.43
CA PHE A 557 2.65 16.67 11.22
C PHE A 557 3.64 17.76 10.75
N ASN A 558 3.28 18.55 9.75
CA ASN A 558 4.13 19.58 9.15
C ASN A 558 4.34 20.78 10.09
N GLY A 559 3.44 20.96 11.07
CA GLY A 559 3.49 22.04 12.06
C GLY A 559 4.30 21.76 13.33
N VAL A 560 4.86 20.56 13.49
CA VAL A 560 5.63 20.21 14.70
C VAL A 560 6.91 21.03 14.77
N ASN A 561 7.03 21.89 15.79
CA ASN A 561 8.24 22.64 16.07
C ASN A 561 9.36 21.73 16.62
N LYS A 562 10.59 21.91 16.13
CA LYS A 562 11.76 21.10 16.51
C LYS A 562 12.17 21.27 17.99
N VAL A 563 12.06 22.49 18.53
CA VAL A 563 12.49 22.86 19.89
C VAL A 563 11.50 22.27 20.89
N SER A 564 10.22 22.51 20.67
CA SER A 564 9.13 21.95 21.48
C SER A 564 9.14 20.42 21.48
N LEU A 565 9.39 19.77 20.32
CA LEU A 565 9.55 18.31 20.27
C LEU A 565 10.77 17.83 21.07
N ASP A 566 11.93 18.47 20.94
CA ASP A 566 13.12 18.09 21.72
C ASP A 566 12.87 18.19 23.24
N ALA A 567 12.22 19.26 23.68
CA ALA A 567 11.83 19.44 25.08
C ALA A 567 10.85 18.34 25.55
N CYS A 568 9.84 18.00 24.75
CA CYS A 568 8.92 16.88 25.03
C CYS A 568 9.63 15.52 25.10
N LEU A 569 10.65 15.28 24.27
CA LEU A 569 11.46 14.06 24.28
C LEU A 569 12.41 14.03 25.50
N ARG A 570 13.03 15.16 25.84
CA ARG A 570 13.91 15.34 27.01
C ARG A 570 13.15 15.10 28.32
N ALA A 571 11.96 15.68 28.48
CA ALA A 571 11.08 15.44 29.63
C ALA A 571 10.73 13.95 29.80
N ARG A 572 10.70 13.19 28.69
CA ARG A 572 10.42 11.74 28.64
C ARG A 572 11.66 10.86 28.66
N LYS A 573 12.80 11.38 29.11
CA LYS A 573 14.06 10.64 29.31
C LYS A 573 14.63 10.02 28.02
N ILE A 574 14.24 10.53 26.84
CA ILE A 574 14.75 10.02 25.56
C ILE A 574 16.23 10.41 25.41
N PRO A 575 17.12 9.47 25.03
CA PRO A 575 18.56 9.69 25.09
C PRO A 575 19.03 10.85 24.20
N THR A 576 20.03 11.61 24.66
CA THR A 576 20.58 12.76 23.94
C THR A 576 21.12 12.39 22.56
N VAL A 577 21.69 11.20 22.38
CA VAL A 577 22.13 10.68 21.06
C VAL A 577 20.95 10.60 20.09
N THR A 578 19.84 10.02 20.54
CA THR A 578 18.59 9.90 19.77
C THR A 578 17.99 11.28 19.47
N ARG A 579 17.95 12.18 20.46
CA ARG A 579 17.43 13.53 20.32
C ARG A 579 18.21 14.37 19.32
N LYS A 580 19.56 14.36 19.38
CA LYS A 580 20.43 15.02 18.39
C LYS A 580 20.16 14.53 16.97
N TRP A 581 20.04 13.21 16.78
CA TRP A 581 19.70 12.63 15.48
C TRP A 581 18.31 13.04 14.97
N ILE A 582 17.28 13.08 15.85
CA ILE A 582 15.94 13.58 15.50
C ILE A 582 15.96 15.07 15.11
N ALA A 583 16.71 15.91 15.84
CA ALA A 583 16.89 17.31 15.51
C ALA A 583 17.54 17.48 14.12
N SER A 584 18.54 16.64 13.80
CA SER A 584 19.14 16.61 12.46
C SER A 584 18.17 16.11 11.39
N PHE A 585 17.31 15.13 11.68
CA PHE A 585 16.27 14.64 10.76
C PHE A 585 15.26 15.73 10.38
N MET A 586 14.96 16.66 11.29
CA MET A 586 14.04 17.78 11.06
C MET A 586 14.68 19.04 10.44
N SER A 587 16.01 19.16 10.44
CA SER A 587 16.73 20.38 10.02
C SER A 587 17.23 20.33 8.57
N ASP A 588 17.40 21.49 7.92
CA ASP A 588 17.87 21.68 6.53
C ASP A 588 17.14 20.80 5.50
N ARG A 589 15.83 20.68 5.69
CA ARG A 589 14.94 19.88 4.87
C ARG A 589 14.68 20.56 3.54
N HIS A 590 14.80 19.81 2.46
CA HIS A 590 14.58 20.29 1.10
C HIS A 590 13.44 19.54 0.44
N ALA A 591 12.63 20.22 -0.37
CA ALA A 591 11.58 19.58 -1.15
C ALA A 591 11.40 20.18 -2.54
N SER A 592 10.93 19.33 -3.44
CA SER A 592 10.21 19.77 -4.65
C SER A 592 8.75 19.34 -4.51
N ILE A 593 7.81 20.15 -4.98
CA ILE A 593 6.40 19.79 -5.05
C ILE A 593 6.03 19.45 -6.50
N GLY A 594 5.25 18.39 -6.69
CA GLY A 594 4.79 17.94 -7.99
C GLY A 594 3.33 17.48 -7.97
N PHE A 595 2.61 17.89 -8.98
CA PHE A 595 1.20 17.58 -9.24
C PHE A 595 0.97 17.56 -10.74
N ASP A 596 0.02 16.75 -11.22
CA ASP A 596 -0.23 16.54 -12.65
C ASP A 596 1.07 16.31 -13.44
N ASP A 597 1.34 17.23 -14.36
CA ASP A 597 2.56 17.43 -15.11
C ASP A 597 3.19 18.82 -14.81
N PHE A 598 3.23 19.20 -13.54
CA PHE A 598 4.13 20.20 -12.99
C PHE A 598 5.04 19.67 -11.87
N ARG A 599 6.27 20.20 -11.78
CA ARG A 599 7.19 20.01 -10.64
C ARG A 599 8.10 21.22 -10.45
N THR A 600 8.24 21.68 -9.20
CA THR A 600 9.16 22.76 -8.84
C THR A 600 10.62 22.30 -8.79
N LYS A 601 11.53 23.27 -8.85
CA LYS A 601 12.92 23.09 -8.39
C LYS A 601 12.94 22.59 -6.93
N MET A 602 14.04 21.96 -6.54
CA MET A 602 14.29 21.56 -5.14
C MET A 602 14.63 22.82 -4.32
N THR A 603 13.83 23.16 -3.32
CA THR A 603 14.01 24.34 -2.48
C THR A 603 14.05 23.98 -0.99
N PRO A 604 14.67 24.82 -0.13
CA PRO A 604 14.59 24.68 1.32
C PRO A 604 13.14 24.83 1.81
N LEU A 605 12.75 24.01 2.78
CA LEU A 605 11.49 24.17 3.53
C LEU A 605 11.79 24.86 4.86
N ALA A 606 11.34 26.11 5.02
CA ALA A 606 11.54 26.88 6.25
C ALA A 606 11.02 26.15 7.50
N ASN A 607 9.79 25.61 7.43
CA ASN A 607 9.16 24.81 8.47
C ASN A 607 8.70 23.46 7.90
N ALA A 608 9.60 22.47 7.87
CA ALA A 608 9.31 21.16 7.28
C ALA A 608 8.56 20.19 8.21
N GLY A 609 8.58 20.45 9.52
CA GLY A 609 7.99 19.59 10.56
C GLY A 609 8.37 18.11 10.45
N LEU A 610 7.41 17.23 10.70
CA LEU A 610 7.52 15.79 10.55
C LEU A 610 7.06 15.34 9.16
N ALA A 611 7.93 14.66 8.40
CA ALA A 611 7.66 14.24 7.03
C ALA A 611 6.45 13.27 6.88
N GLN A 612 5.38 13.70 6.20
CA GLN A 612 4.25 12.82 5.88
C GLN A 612 4.67 11.68 4.94
N GLY A 613 4.75 10.47 5.51
CA GLY A 613 5.19 9.25 4.82
C GLY A 613 6.47 8.65 5.39
N SER A 614 7.15 9.31 6.33
CA SER A 614 8.17 8.69 7.16
C SER A 614 7.54 7.70 8.16
N PRO A 615 8.17 6.53 8.42
CA PRO A 615 7.74 5.61 9.49
C PRO A 615 8.03 6.15 10.90
N LEU A 616 8.87 7.18 11.04
CA LEU A 616 9.26 7.77 12.33
C LEU A 616 8.27 8.85 12.80
N SER A 617 7.69 9.62 11.87
CA SER A 617 6.79 10.72 12.19
C SER A 617 5.61 10.37 13.12
N PRO A 618 4.93 9.21 13.02
CA PRO A 618 3.80 8.89 13.90
C PRO A 618 4.18 8.78 15.38
N ILE A 619 5.33 8.20 15.72
CA ILE A 619 5.76 8.05 17.13
C ILE A 619 6.29 9.38 17.68
N LEU A 620 6.97 10.19 16.87
CA LEU A 620 7.37 11.55 17.26
C LEU A 620 6.15 12.45 17.49
N PHE A 621 5.11 12.35 16.65
CA PHE A 621 3.87 13.10 16.84
C PHE A 621 3.11 12.67 18.10
N ALA A 622 3.14 11.37 18.45
CA ALA A 622 2.58 10.89 19.71
C ALA A 622 3.30 11.48 20.95
N PHE A 623 4.63 11.64 20.89
CA PHE A 623 5.43 12.32 21.91
C PHE A 623 5.25 13.85 21.95
N PHE A 624 4.90 14.47 20.83
CA PHE A 624 4.57 15.89 20.77
C PHE A 624 3.21 16.19 21.40
N ASN A 625 2.18 15.42 21.00
CA ASN A 625 0.81 15.59 21.48
C ASN A 625 0.56 15.04 22.90
N SER A 626 1.51 14.34 23.52
CA SER A 626 1.22 13.65 24.78
C SER A 626 0.76 14.58 25.90
N ASP A 627 1.36 15.76 26.07
CA ASP A 627 0.98 16.70 27.15
C ASP A 627 -0.44 17.28 26.98
N LEU A 628 -0.92 17.41 25.74
CA LEU A 628 -2.30 17.81 25.43
C LEU A 628 -3.30 16.72 25.88
N VAL A 629 -2.93 15.46 25.64
CA VAL A 629 -3.75 14.25 25.77
C VAL A 629 -3.70 13.65 27.17
N ASP A 630 -2.69 13.99 27.97
CA ASP A 630 -2.45 13.47 29.32
C ASP A 630 -3.49 13.98 30.33
N GLN A 631 -4.66 13.35 30.28
CA GLN A 631 -5.80 13.61 31.14
C GLN A 631 -6.43 12.28 31.51
N THR A 632 -6.52 12.02 32.81
CA THR A 632 -7.16 10.82 33.34
C THR A 632 -8.65 10.81 32.99
N VAL A 633 -9.15 9.66 32.51
CA VAL A 633 -10.59 9.47 32.29
C VAL A 633 -11.24 9.22 33.65
N ILE A 634 -11.92 10.24 34.17
CA ILE A 634 -12.57 10.24 35.47
C ILE A 634 -14.10 10.35 35.33
N PHE A 635 -14.83 10.31 36.45
CA PHE A 635 -16.29 10.40 36.45
C PHE A 635 -16.83 11.75 35.93
N HIS A 636 -16.02 12.81 35.94
CA HIS A 636 -16.38 14.16 35.50
C HIS A 636 -15.98 14.49 34.06
N GLY A 637 -15.31 13.57 33.36
CA GLY A 637 -14.83 13.77 31.99
C GLY A 637 -13.56 13.01 31.68
N GLY A 638 -13.10 13.12 30.45
CA GLY A 638 -11.82 12.57 29.98
C GLY A 638 -11.42 13.20 28.66
N ALA A 639 -10.29 12.77 28.13
CA ALA A 639 -9.86 13.08 26.77
C ALA A 639 -9.34 11.83 26.08
N SER A 640 -9.24 11.86 24.76
CA SER A 640 -8.65 10.78 23.96
C SER A 640 -8.10 11.36 22.66
N ALA A 641 -7.07 10.72 22.12
CA ALA A 641 -6.52 11.06 20.81
C ALA A 641 -6.28 9.85 19.93
N PHE A 642 -6.35 10.06 18.62
CA PHE A 642 -5.87 9.14 17.62
C PHE A 642 -5.06 9.90 16.56
N ILE A 643 -3.74 10.00 16.78
CA ILE A 643 -2.84 10.86 15.99
C ILE A 643 -3.28 12.32 16.16
N ASP A 644 -3.88 12.92 15.13
CA ASP A 644 -4.31 14.32 15.04
C ASP A 644 -5.77 14.53 15.46
N ASP A 645 -6.60 13.48 15.45
CA ASP A 645 -7.97 13.52 15.98
C ASP A 645 -7.91 13.57 17.54
N TYR A 646 -7.98 14.76 18.15
CA TYR A 646 -8.09 14.94 19.60
C TYR A 646 -9.51 15.34 20.02
N PHE A 647 -10.06 14.70 21.05
CA PHE A 647 -11.37 15.04 21.60
C PHE A 647 -11.41 15.00 23.13
N ARG A 648 -12.11 15.97 23.70
CA ARG A 648 -12.30 16.23 25.13
C ARG A 648 -13.78 16.10 25.47
N TRP A 649 -14.12 15.54 26.62
CA TRP A 649 -15.50 15.56 27.12
C TRP A 649 -15.60 15.83 28.63
N ARG A 650 -16.66 16.54 29.02
CA ARG A 650 -17.08 16.81 30.41
C ARG A 650 -18.43 16.15 30.71
N VAL A 651 -18.66 15.83 31.99
CA VAL A 651 -19.88 15.15 32.47
C VAL A 651 -20.49 15.89 33.67
N GLY A 652 -21.64 16.51 33.45
CA GLY A 652 -22.25 17.53 34.30
C GLY A 652 -23.75 17.33 34.49
N ARG A 653 -24.40 18.19 35.27
CA ARG A 653 -25.86 18.12 35.50
C ARG A 653 -26.65 18.63 34.29
N SER A 654 -26.12 19.63 33.61
CA SER A 654 -26.65 20.27 32.40
C SER A 654 -25.56 20.41 31.32
N ALA A 655 -25.95 20.80 30.10
CA ALA A 655 -25.05 21.24 29.04
C ALA A 655 -24.27 22.48 29.46
N ASP A 656 -24.95 23.44 30.09
CA ASP A 656 -24.38 24.71 30.59
C ASP A 656 -23.23 24.49 31.59
N ASP A 657 -23.44 23.67 32.64
CA ASP A 657 -22.43 23.28 33.64
C ASP A 657 -21.16 22.66 33.02
N ASN A 658 -21.32 21.94 31.90
CA ASN A 658 -20.19 21.42 31.12
C ASN A 658 -19.53 22.51 30.27
N LEU A 659 -20.31 23.38 29.62
CA LEU A 659 -19.82 24.45 28.76
C LEU A 659 -19.01 25.48 29.54
N THR A 660 -19.49 25.91 30.72
CA THR A 660 -18.74 26.80 31.61
C THR A 660 -17.36 26.22 31.92
N LYS A 661 -17.27 24.94 32.31
CA LYS A 661 -16.00 24.26 32.60
C LYS A 661 -15.11 24.07 31.37
N ILE A 662 -15.70 23.79 30.21
CA ILE A 662 -14.94 23.73 28.96
C ILE A 662 -14.33 25.10 28.67
N GLN A 663 -15.10 26.18 28.81
CA GLN A 663 -14.66 27.54 28.54
C GLN A 663 -13.63 28.06 29.55
N SER A 664 -13.78 27.73 30.84
CA SER A 664 -12.92 28.27 31.92
C SER A 664 -11.72 27.39 32.25
N GLU A 665 -11.77 26.07 32.02
CA GLU A 665 -10.68 25.15 32.35
C GLU A 665 -10.04 24.52 31.08
N ASP A 666 -10.85 23.95 30.18
CA ASP A 666 -10.31 23.14 29.09
C ASP A 666 -9.74 23.97 27.94
N ILE A 667 -10.43 25.03 27.50
CA ILE A 667 -9.99 25.92 26.41
C ILE A 667 -8.68 26.65 26.78
N PRO A 668 -8.54 27.34 27.95
CA PRO A 668 -7.30 28.01 28.31
C PRO A 668 -6.11 27.04 28.42
N ARG A 669 -6.33 25.81 28.92
CA ARG A 669 -5.28 24.77 28.96
C ARG A 669 -4.86 24.31 27.56
N ILE A 670 -5.79 24.23 26.62
CA ILE A 670 -5.52 23.85 25.22
C ILE A 670 -4.81 25.00 24.48
N GLU A 671 -5.20 26.25 24.72
CA GLU A 671 -4.57 27.44 24.15
C GLU A 671 -3.15 27.64 24.73
N ALA A 672 -2.93 27.42 26.04
CA ALA A 672 -1.61 27.46 26.65
C ALA A 672 -0.67 26.33 26.16
N TRP A 673 -1.20 25.13 25.86
CA TRP A 673 -0.41 24.09 25.20
C TRP A 673 -0.09 24.46 23.74
N ALA A 674 -1.02 25.13 23.05
CA ALA A 674 -0.83 25.59 21.68
C ALA A 674 0.28 26.66 21.61
N GLN A 675 0.22 27.68 22.47
CA GLN A 675 1.24 28.72 22.64
C GLN A 675 2.63 28.11 22.88
N ARG A 676 2.78 27.32 23.97
CA ARG A 676 4.05 26.69 24.33
C ARG A 676 4.67 25.82 23.22
N THR A 677 3.84 25.19 22.39
CA THR A 677 4.32 24.30 21.33
C THR A 677 4.46 24.97 19.96
N GLY A 678 3.96 26.20 19.78
CA GLY A 678 3.80 26.85 18.48
C GLY A 678 2.63 26.31 17.65
N SER A 679 1.82 25.40 18.20
CA SER A 679 0.72 24.72 17.48
C SER A 679 -0.49 25.63 17.29
N CYS A 680 -1.28 25.38 16.24
CA CYS A 680 -2.52 26.11 15.98
C CYS A 680 -3.72 25.17 15.77
N PHE A 681 -4.87 25.46 16.40
CA PHE A 681 -6.12 24.73 16.17
C PHE A 681 -6.99 25.38 15.09
N ALA A 682 -7.72 24.56 14.34
CA ALA A 682 -8.70 24.99 13.34
C ALA A 682 -10.09 25.13 14.00
N ALA A 683 -10.33 26.26 14.66
CA ALA A 683 -11.60 26.54 15.34
C ALA A 683 -12.82 26.38 14.40
N GLU A 684 -12.69 26.73 13.11
CA GLU A 684 -13.73 26.50 12.09
C GLU A 684 -14.06 25.04 11.76
N LYS A 685 -13.32 24.07 12.32
CA LYS A 685 -13.57 22.63 12.19
C LYS A 685 -13.83 21.95 13.54
N THR A 686 -13.81 22.70 14.64
CA THR A 686 -14.06 22.14 15.97
C THR A 686 -15.52 21.71 16.06
N GLU A 687 -15.79 20.43 16.33
CA GLU A 687 -17.16 19.90 16.46
C GLU A 687 -17.54 19.84 17.96
N LEU A 688 -18.62 20.53 18.35
CA LEU A 688 -19.21 20.48 19.70
C LEU A 688 -20.50 19.66 19.64
N ILE A 689 -20.73 18.74 20.60
CA ILE A 689 -21.98 17.97 20.70
C ILE A 689 -22.36 17.66 22.15
N HIS A 690 -23.65 17.77 22.47
CA HIS A 690 -24.23 17.27 23.72
C HIS A 690 -24.83 15.88 23.51
N ILE A 691 -24.29 14.87 24.19
CA ILE A 691 -24.77 13.48 24.15
C ILE A 691 -25.67 13.25 25.37
N THR A 692 -26.97 13.47 25.17
CA THR A 692 -27.98 13.52 26.24
C THR A 692 -29.37 13.11 25.75
N ARG A 693 -30.13 12.50 26.66
CA ARG A 693 -31.55 12.16 26.50
C ARG A 693 -32.49 13.30 26.91
N LYS A 694 -31.97 14.36 27.52
CA LYS A 694 -32.72 15.58 27.84
C LYS A 694 -32.79 16.47 26.60
N ARG A 695 -33.92 16.47 25.89
CA ARG A 695 -34.07 17.21 24.62
C ARG A 695 -33.82 18.72 24.74
N SER A 696 -34.18 19.32 25.87
CA SER A 696 -33.92 20.73 26.17
C SER A 696 -32.44 21.11 26.17
N GLU A 697 -31.54 20.14 26.31
CA GLU A 697 -30.10 20.36 26.51
C GLU A 697 -29.26 19.98 25.27
N GLN A 698 -29.91 19.53 24.18
CA GLN A 698 -29.22 18.93 23.03
C GLN A 698 -28.47 19.94 22.16
N LEU A 699 -28.97 21.17 22.04
CA LEU A 699 -28.41 22.25 21.23
C LEU A 699 -28.24 23.55 22.02
N GLN A 700 -28.04 23.46 23.34
CA GLN A 700 -27.98 24.62 24.23
C GLN A 700 -26.56 25.20 24.31
N GLY A 701 -26.45 26.53 24.25
CA GLY A 701 -25.21 27.25 24.54
C GLY A 701 -24.17 27.18 23.41
N ARG A 702 -22.94 27.57 23.72
CA ARG A 702 -21.81 27.70 22.78
C ARG A 702 -20.48 27.75 23.51
N VAL A 703 -19.38 27.48 22.80
CA VAL A 703 -17.99 27.69 23.26
C VAL A 703 -17.31 28.72 22.38
N VAL A 704 -16.45 29.57 22.94
CA VAL A 704 -15.60 30.49 22.19
C VAL A 704 -14.15 30.00 22.26
N MET A 705 -13.50 29.86 21.10
CA MET A 705 -12.10 29.43 20.98
C MET A 705 -11.41 30.29 19.91
N ASN A 706 -10.24 30.87 20.21
CA ASN A 706 -9.55 31.79 19.30
C ASN A 706 -10.47 32.89 18.70
N GLY A 707 -11.37 33.45 19.52
CA GLY A 707 -12.35 34.46 19.10
C GLY A 707 -13.51 33.95 18.22
N LYS A 708 -13.51 32.69 17.77
CA LYS A 708 -14.62 32.09 17.01
C LYS A 708 -15.61 31.39 17.95
N THR A 709 -16.89 31.56 17.65
CA THR A 709 -17.97 30.81 18.32
C THR A 709 -18.12 29.43 17.68
N VAL A 710 -18.21 28.39 18.51
CA VAL A 710 -18.51 27.01 18.16
C VAL A 710 -19.85 26.64 18.79
N GLU A 711 -20.84 26.37 17.95
CA GLU A 711 -22.19 25.98 18.35
C GLU A 711 -22.37 24.45 18.34
N PRO A 712 -23.24 23.88 19.19
CA PRO A 712 -23.47 22.44 19.25
C PRO A 712 -24.16 21.92 17.99
N SER A 713 -23.62 20.85 17.42
CA SER A 713 -24.19 20.14 16.28
C SER A 713 -25.10 18.98 16.70
N SER A 714 -26.01 18.59 15.81
CA SER A 714 -26.87 17.41 16.01
C SER A 714 -26.14 16.07 15.88
N THR A 715 -25.02 16.07 15.14
CA THR A 715 -24.15 14.91 14.97
C THR A 715 -22.68 15.31 14.91
N ALA A 716 -21.81 14.47 15.47
CA ALA A 716 -20.35 14.63 15.41
C ALA A 716 -19.69 13.35 14.89
N LYS A 717 -18.60 13.46 14.12
CA LYS A 717 -18.01 12.31 13.40
C LYS A 717 -16.63 11.94 13.94
N LEU A 718 -16.62 11.08 14.96
CA LEU A 718 -15.42 10.64 15.67
C LEU A 718 -14.87 9.33 15.10
N LEU A 719 -13.60 9.31 14.71
CA LEU A 719 -12.85 8.12 14.26
C LEU A 719 -13.58 7.25 13.21
N GLY A 720 -14.42 7.87 12.38
CA GLY A 720 -15.18 7.21 11.32
C GLY A 720 -16.59 6.70 11.70
N VAL A 721 -17.04 6.93 12.93
CA VAL A 721 -18.42 6.69 13.40
C VAL A 721 -19.14 8.05 13.57
N ILE A 722 -20.42 8.11 13.23
CA ILE A 722 -21.25 9.30 13.45
C ILE A 722 -22.03 9.10 14.76
N PHE A 723 -21.84 10.00 15.71
CA PHE A 723 -22.57 10.07 16.98
C PHE A 723 -23.72 11.06 16.84
N ASP A 724 -24.88 10.74 17.44
CA ASP A 724 -26.02 11.62 17.61
C ASP A 724 -26.35 11.76 19.11
N HIS A 725 -27.17 12.75 19.49
CA HIS A 725 -27.47 13.06 20.90
C HIS A 725 -27.94 11.86 21.73
N GLU A 726 -28.72 10.94 21.14
CA GLU A 726 -29.41 9.85 21.83
C GLU A 726 -28.80 8.47 21.52
N LEU A 727 -27.68 8.42 20.78
CA LEU A 727 -27.05 7.21 20.22
C LEU A 727 -28.06 6.32 19.49
N CYS A 728 -28.87 6.93 18.62
CA CYS A 728 -29.79 6.25 17.72
C CYS A 728 -29.09 5.59 16.52
N TRP A 729 -27.91 6.07 16.13
CA TRP A 729 -27.05 5.59 15.05
C TRP A 729 -27.64 5.65 13.63
N LYS A 730 -28.76 6.35 13.43
CA LYS A 730 -29.48 6.39 12.14
C LYS A 730 -28.57 6.88 11.00
N ASP A 731 -27.93 8.02 11.17
CA ASP A 731 -27.07 8.64 10.14
C ASP A 731 -25.80 7.84 9.87
N HIS A 732 -25.22 7.25 10.92
CA HIS A 732 -24.08 6.32 10.79
C HIS A 732 -24.44 5.12 9.90
N ILE A 733 -25.57 4.47 10.16
CA ILE A 733 -26.06 3.31 9.39
C ILE A 733 -26.41 3.72 7.96
N GLN A 734 -27.11 4.83 7.75
CA GLN A 734 -27.42 5.33 6.40
C GLN A 734 -26.15 5.62 5.59
N GLN A 735 -25.14 6.27 6.19
CA GLN A 735 -23.87 6.55 5.55
C GLN A 735 -23.06 5.27 5.27
N ALA A 736 -23.09 4.29 6.17
CA ALA A 736 -22.49 2.98 5.95
C ALA A 736 -23.14 2.24 4.77
N ILE A 737 -24.48 2.23 4.70
CA ILE A 737 -25.25 1.67 3.59
C ILE A 737 -24.92 2.38 2.27
N LYS A 738 -24.94 3.72 2.24
CA LYS A 738 -24.63 4.51 1.03
C LYS A 738 -23.24 4.16 0.48
N ARG A 739 -22.24 4.00 1.36
CA ARG A 739 -20.88 3.56 0.99
C ARG A 739 -20.86 2.11 0.52
N ALA A 740 -21.46 1.19 1.27
CA ALA A 740 -21.45 -0.23 0.97
C ALA A 740 -22.20 -0.57 -0.33
N THR A 741 -23.32 0.12 -0.60
CA THR A 741 -24.07 0.03 -1.85
C THR A 741 -23.25 0.49 -3.05
N LYS A 742 -22.51 1.61 -2.95
CA LYS A 742 -21.60 2.06 -4.03
C LYS A 742 -20.54 1.01 -4.36
N VAL A 743 -19.91 0.39 -3.35
CA VAL A 743 -18.94 -0.71 -3.54
C VAL A 743 -19.63 -1.96 -4.13
N SER A 744 -20.82 -2.28 -3.66
CA SER A 744 -21.59 -3.45 -4.12
C SER A 744 -22.07 -3.34 -5.57
N ILE A 745 -22.40 -2.13 -6.03
CA ILE A 745 -22.68 -1.83 -7.44
C ILE A 745 -21.40 -1.98 -8.28
N ALA A 746 -20.27 -1.48 -7.76
CA ALA A 746 -18.98 -1.60 -8.44
C ALA A 746 -18.50 -3.07 -8.60
N LEU A 747 -18.82 -3.97 -7.66
CA LEU A 747 -18.63 -5.42 -7.85
C LEU A 747 -19.36 -5.95 -9.09
N GLY A 748 -20.47 -5.34 -9.48
CA GLY A 748 -21.24 -5.66 -10.70
C GLY A 748 -20.52 -5.37 -12.02
N ARG A 749 -19.31 -4.80 -11.99
CA ARG A 749 -18.41 -4.68 -13.15
C ARG A 749 -17.59 -5.95 -13.39
N LEU A 750 -17.44 -6.82 -12.39
CA LEU A 750 -16.61 -8.03 -12.45
C LEU A 750 -17.44 -9.27 -12.77
N ARG A 751 -18.32 -9.17 -13.79
CA ARG A 751 -19.42 -10.13 -14.08
C ARG A 751 -19.00 -11.56 -14.44
N HIS A 752 -17.71 -11.88 -14.55
CA HIS A 752 -17.23 -13.24 -14.82
C HIS A 752 -16.51 -13.90 -13.65
N LEU A 753 -16.27 -13.18 -12.53
CA LEU A 753 -15.69 -13.81 -11.35
C LEU A 753 -16.56 -14.97 -10.86
N ARG A 754 -15.89 -16.05 -10.44
CA ARG A 754 -16.46 -17.22 -9.80
C ARG A 754 -17.17 -16.83 -8.50
N PRO A 755 -18.24 -17.53 -8.07
CA PRO A 755 -18.94 -17.26 -6.81
C PRO A 755 -18.01 -17.17 -5.59
N GLU A 756 -16.95 -17.98 -5.53
CA GLU A 756 -15.96 -17.86 -4.46
C GLU A 756 -15.16 -16.55 -4.49
N GLN A 757 -14.67 -16.11 -5.66
CA GLN A 757 -13.95 -14.85 -5.81
C GLN A 757 -14.87 -13.66 -5.48
N MET A 758 -16.14 -13.70 -5.89
CA MET A 758 -17.15 -12.70 -5.55
C MET A 758 -17.42 -12.63 -4.03
N ARG A 759 -17.54 -13.79 -3.38
CA ARG A 759 -17.67 -13.94 -1.92
C ARG A 759 -16.46 -13.39 -1.17
N GLN A 760 -15.24 -13.67 -1.64
CA GLN A 760 -14.01 -13.10 -1.09
C GLN A 760 -13.99 -11.56 -1.21
N LEU A 761 -14.34 -11.01 -2.38
CA LEU A 761 -14.43 -9.55 -2.56
C LEU A 761 -15.55 -8.92 -1.72
N TYR A 762 -16.69 -9.60 -1.52
CA TYR A 762 -17.74 -9.13 -0.61
C TYR A 762 -17.24 -9.03 0.83
N GLN A 763 -16.57 -10.09 1.31
CA GLN A 763 -15.98 -10.16 2.65
C GLN A 763 -14.84 -9.15 2.85
N ALA A 764 -14.10 -8.81 1.79
CA ALA A 764 -12.94 -7.93 1.89
C ALA A 764 -13.23 -6.45 1.56
N CYS A 765 -14.26 -6.13 0.76
CA CYS A 765 -14.55 -4.77 0.29
C CYS A 765 -15.87 -4.18 0.82
N VAL A 766 -16.88 -5.01 1.11
CA VAL A 766 -18.22 -4.55 1.53
C VAL A 766 -18.42 -4.74 3.03
N THR A 767 -18.13 -5.95 3.53
CA THR A 767 -18.28 -6.30 4.96
C THR A 767 -17.54 -5.33 5.89
N PRO A 768 -16.28 -4.92 5.64
CA PRO A 768 -15.57 -4.00 6.54
C PRO A 768 -16.12 -2.57 6.55
N VAL A 769 -16.91 -2.19 5.54
CA VAL A 769 -17.60 -0.88 5.48
C VAL A 769 -18.86 -0.90 6.33
N VAL A 770 -19.58 -2.03 6.35
CA VAL A 770 -20.82 -2.20 7.11
C VAL A 770 -20.55 -2.47 8.58
N ASP A 771 -19.53 -3.25 8.91
CA ASP A 771 -19.34 -3.81 10.25
C ASP A 771 -18.40 -2.97 11.13
N TYR A 772 -17.83 -1.88 10.59
CA TYR A 772 -16.86 -1.02 11.28
C TYR A 772 -17.42 -0.50 12.61
N ALA A 773 -16.64 -0.65 13.69
CA ALA A 773 -16.99 -0.25 15.05
C ALA A 773 -18.31 -0.85 15.60
N SER A 774 -18.80 -1.98 15.06
CA SER A 774 -20.11 -2.52 15.46
C SER A 774 -20.27 -2.88 16.94
N THR A 775 -19.19 -3.11 17.71
CA THR A 775 -19.33 -3.27 19.18
C THR A 775 -19.70 -1.99 19.92
N VAL A 776 -19.59 -0.83 19.25
CA VAL A 776 -19.98 0.49 19.77
C VAL A 776 -21.47 0.74 19.56
N TRP A 777 -22.01 0.41 18.38
CA TRP A 777 -23.34 0.84 17.93
C TRP A 777 -24.39 -0.27 17.75
N HIS A 778 -24.00 -1.55 17.64
CA HIS A 778 -24.95 -2.63 17.36
C HIS A 778 -25.35 -3.42 18.62
N ASP A 779 -26.62 -3.35 18.99
CA ASP A 779 -27.21 -4.23 20.00
C ASP A 779 -27.63 -5.59 19.36
N PRO A 780 -26.94 -6.70 19.68
CA PRO A 780 -27.20 -8.00 19.05
C PRO A 780 -28.50 -8.67 19.52
N LEU A 781 -29.19 -8.11 20.52
CA LEU A 781 -30.44 -8.62 21.07
C LEU A 781 -31.66 -7.77 20.68
N ARG A 782 -31.47 -6.48 20.34
CA ARG A 782 -32.58 -5.52 20.14
C ARG A 782 -32.67 -4.85 18.76
N ASP A 783 -31.60 -4.74 17.98
CA ASP A 783 -31.56 -3.88 16.77
C ASP A 783 -32.23 -4.45 15.50
N LYS A 784 -33.55 -4.68 15.55
CA LYS A 784 -34.31 -5.20 14.39
C LYS A 784 -34.30 -4.26 13.17
N THR A 785 -34.37 -2.94 13.37
CA THR A 785 -34.52 -1.96 12.27
C THR A 785 -33.23 -1.75 11.47
N HIS A 786 -32.07 -1.65 12.13
CA HIS A 786 -30.78 -1.50 11.44
C HIS A 786 -30.47 -2.74 10.61
N LEU A 787 -30.68 -3.94 11.18
CA LEU A 787 -30.46 -5.21 10.50
C LEU A 787 -31.26 -5.35 9.20
N ARG A 788 -32.52 -4.89 9.13
CA ARG A 788 -33.33 -4.91 7.89
C ARG A 788 -32.62 -4.18 6.74
N HIS A 789 -32.06 -2.99 7.00
CA HIS A 789 -31.39 -2.19 5.98
C HIS A 789 -30.05 -2.78 5.56
N LEU A 790 -29.27 -3.31 6.51
CA LEU A 790 -28.00 -3.98 6.21
C LEU A 790 -28.21 -5.28 5.41
N ASN A 791 -29.27 -6.04 5.71
CA ASN A 791 -29.69 -7.22 4.96
C ASN A 791 -29.98 -6.92 3.49
N SER A 792 -30.54 -5.76 3.16
CA SER A 792 -30.76 -5.35 1.76
C SER A 792 -29.44 -5.21 0.97
N VAL A 793 -28.37 -4.71 1.62
CA VAL A 793 -27.03 -4.62 1.00
C VAL A 793 -26.44 -6.01 0.82
N GLN A 794 -26.51 -6.88 1.84
CA GLN A 794 -26.06 -8.27 1.77
C GLN A 794 -26.79 -9.01 0.63
N ARG A 795 -28.13 -9.02 0.64
CA ARG A 795 -28.99 -9.61 -0.40
C ARG A 795 -28.59 -9.20 -1.82
N MET A 796 -28.39 -7.90 -2.06
CA MET A 796 -27.99 -7.38 -3.37
C MET A 796 -26.67 -7.99 -3.87
N VAL A 797 -25.71 -8.23 -2.96
CA VAL A 797 -24.44 -8.88 -3.34
C VAL A 797 -24.60 -10.39 -3.50
N LEU A 798 -25.37 -11.06 -2.64
CA LEU A 798 -25.61 -12.51 -2.75
C LEU A 798 -26.30 -12.88 -4.08
N ILE A 799 -27.32 -12.12 -4.49
CA ILE A 799 -27.94 -12.23 -5.83
C ILE A 799 -26.87 -12.15 -6.94
N ARG A 800 -25.89 -11.24 -6.83
CA ARG A 800 -24.80 -11.11 -7.81
C ARG A 800 -23.70 -12.17 -7.69
N THR A 801 -23.55 -12.80 -6.53
CA THR A 801 -22.59 -13.87 -6.28
C THR A 801 -23.06 -15.19 -6.87
N LEU A 802 -24.32 -15.55 -6.62
CA LEU A 802 -24.97 -16.76 -7.12
C LEU A 802 -25.54 -16.57 -8.54
N SER A 803 -25.84 -15.34 -8.94
CA SER A 803 -26.62 -15.01 -10.17
C SER A 803 -28.09 -15.45 -10.10
N ALA A 804 -28.60 -15.70 -8.90
CA ALA A 804 -29.96 -16.15 -8.62
C ALA A 804 -31.06 -15.11 -8.90
N PHE A 805 -32.31 -15.55 -9.03
CA PHE A 805 -33.46 -14.68 -9.29
C PHE A 805 -33.76 -13.70 -8.12
N LYS A 806 -34.29 -12.52 -8.44
CA LYS A 806 -34.66 -11.48 -7.46
C LYS A 806 -35.74 -11.92 -6.47
N THR A 807 -36.49 -12.98 -6.77
CA THR A 807 -37.56 -13.57 -5.95
C THR A 807 -37.04 -14.53 -4.87
N VAL A 808 -35.84 -15.12 -5.03
CA VAL A 808 -35.28 -16.11 -4.10
C VAL A 808 -35.15 -15.53 -2.69
N ALA A 809 -35.60 -16.25 -1.66
CA ALA A 809 -35.57 -15.76 -0.28
C ALA A 809 -34.13 -15.49 0.22
N THR A 810 -33.91 -14.44 1.02
CA THR A 810 -32.54 -14.07 1.46
C THR A 810 -31.85 -15.19 2.23
N VAL A 811 -32.58 -15.93 3.07
CA VAL A 811 -32.03 -17.06 3.84
C VAL A 811 -31.48 -18.16 2.91
N ILE A 812 -32.16 -18.44 1.78
CA ILE A 812 -31.66 -19.39 0.77
C ILE A 812 -30.35 -18.87 0.16
N LEU A 813 -30.31 -17.59 -0.23
CA LEU A 813 -29.10 -16.98 -0.79
C LEU A 813 -27.91 -17.00 0.19
N GLU A 814 -28.16 -16.86 1.49
CA GLU A 814 -27.15 -16.90 2.55
C GLU A 814 -26.57 -18.30 2.72
N VAL A 815 -27.45 -19.30 2.77
CA VAL A 815 -27.13 -20.73 2.87
C VAL A 815 -26.31 -21.20 1.66
N GLU A 816 -26.79 -20.94 0.44
CA GLU A 816 -26.13 -21.37 -0.80
C GLU A 816 -24.80 -20.65 -1.05
N ALA A 817 -24.75 -19.34 -0.77
CA ALA A 817 -23.50 -18.60 -0.85
C ALA A 817 -22.54 -18.90 0.32
N HIS A 818 -22.90 -19.76 1.27
CA HIS A 818 -22.15 -20.00 2.51
C HIS A 818 -21.70 -18.70 3.20
N ILE A 819 -22.63 -17.75 3.35
CA ILE A 819 -22.43 -16.43 3.97
C ILE A 819 -23.40 -16.29 5.14
N LEU A 820 -22.86 -16.01 6.33
CA LEU A 820 -23.65 -15.81 7.54
C LEU A 820 -24.70 -14.68 7.37
N PRO A 821 -25.94 -14.88 7.85
CA PRO A 821 -26.91 -13.81 8.05
C PRO A 821 -26.29 -12.61 8.79
N THR A 822 -26.71 -11.38 8.45
CA THR A 822 -26.03 -10.17 8.96
C THR A 822 -25.99 -10.10 10.49
N HIS A 823 -27.05 -10.53 11.20
CA HIS A 823 -27.08 -10.52 12.67
C HIS A 823 -26.07 -11.51 13.26
N LEU A 824 -25.96 -12.71 12.70
CA LEU A 824 -24.95 -13.71 13.10
C LEU A 824 -23.54 -13.23 12.77
N ARG A 825 -23.35 -12.56 11.62
CA ARG A 825 -22.06 -11.99 11.21
C ARG A 825 -21.61 -10.87 12.16
N LEU A 826 -22.51 -9.95 12.52
CA LEU A 826 -22.22 -8.88 13.49
C LEU A 826 -22.01 -9.42 14.92
N ARG A 827 -22.82 -10.39 15.37
CA ARG A 827 -22.62 -11.08 16.66
C ARG A 827 -21.29 -11.82 16.70
N HIS A 828 -20.96 -12.58 15.66
CA HIS A 828 -19.66 -13.25 15.53
C HIS A 828 -18.50 -12.25 15.58
N ARG A 829 -18.60 -11.10 14.89
CA ARG A 829 -17.60 -10.03 15.00
C ARG A 829 -17.50 -9.50 16.43
N ALA A 830 -18.62 -9.17 17.07
CA ALA A 830 -18.64 -8.63 18.42
C ALA A 830 -18.00 -9.59 19.44
N GLN A 831 -18.36 -10.87 19.39
CA GLN A 831 -17.78 -11.91 20.25
C GLN A 831 -16.27 -12.09 20.00
N ASN A 832 -15.81 -12.07 18.73
CA ASN A 832 -14.39 -12.10 18.41
C ASN A 832 -13.64 -10.85 18.91
N THR A 833 -14.23 -9.66 18.80
CA THR A 833 -13.66 -8.41 19.33
C THR A 833 -13.54 -8.49 20.86
N ILE A 834 -14.61 -8.90 21.56
CA ILE A 834 -14.58 -9.10 23.02
C ILE A 834 -13.48 -10.08 23.42
N ALA A 835 -13.39 -11.25 22.76
CA ALA A 835 -12.34 -12.22 23.04
C ALA A 835 -10.93 -11.63 22.85
N ASN A 836 -10.70 -10.80 21.83
CA ASN A 836 -9.43 -10.06 21.69
C ASN A 836 -9.18 -9.12 22.89
N LEU A 837 -10.20 -8.36 23.31
CA LEU A 837 -10.04 -7.39 24.40
C LEU A 837 -9.69 -8.04 25.74
N TYR A 838 -10.21 -9.25 26.02
CA TYR A 838 -9.86 -10.00 27.23
C TYR A 838 -8.42 -10.57 27.21
N THR A 839 -7.78 -10.68 26.04
CA THR A 839 -6.35 -11.05 25.98
C THR A 839 -5.40 -9.90 26.27
N LEU A 840 -5.88 -8.65 26.39
CA LEU A 840 -5.02 -7.51 26.62
C LEU A 840 -4.49 -7.49 28.07
N PRO A 841 -3.24 -7.00 28.29
CA PRO A 841 -2.67 -6.80 29.62
C PRO A 841 -3.63 -6.05 30.58
N ARG A 842 -3.64 -6.42 31.87
CA ARG A 842 -4.65 -5.96 32.85
C ARG A 842 -4.53 -4.48 33.23
N ASP A 843 -3.37 -3.89 32.94
CA ASP A 843 -3.03 -2.46 32.95
C ASP A 843 -3.65 -1.67 31.76
N HIS A 844 -4.09 -2.34 30.69
CA HIS A 844 -4.67 -1.65 29.53
C HIS A 844 -6.00 -0.94 29.85
N PRO A 845 -6.22 0.34 29.46
CA PRO A 845 -7.35 1.17 29.92
C PRO A 845 -8.74 0.65 29.51
N ILE A 846 -8.82 -0.24 28.52
CA ILE A 846 -10.08 -0.90 28.15
C ILE A 846 -10.69 -1.73 29.29
N TRP A 847 -9.88 -2.17 30.28
CA TRP A 847 -10.37 -3.01 31.37
C TRP A 847 -11.41 -2.32 32.26
N ASP A 848 -11.38 -0.99 32.40
CA ASP A 848 -12.44 -0.25 33.08
C ASP A 848 -13.78 -0.34 32.31
N THR A 849 -13.71 -0.28 30.99
CA THR A 849 -14.86 -0.44 30.09
C THR A 849 -15.39 -1.88 30.12
N LEU A 850 -14.52 -2.89 30.11
CA LEU A 850 -14.90 -4.31 30.23
C LEU A 850 -15.57 -4.60 31.58
N ARG A 851 -14.99 -4.15 32.70
CA ARG A 851 -15.58 -4.32 34.04
C ARG A 851 -16.94 -3.63 34.18
N ARG A 852 -17.13 -2.44 33.59
CA ARG A 852 -18.46 -1.81 33.53
C ARG A 852 -19.42 -2.64 32.70
N ALA A 853 -19.00 -3.16 31.55
CA ALA A 853 -19.84 -3.98 30.68
C ALA A 853 -20.26 -5.31 31.33
N GLN A 854 -19.38 -5.96 32.10
CA GLN A 854 -19.72 -7.10 32.97
C GLN A 854 -20.80 -6.71 33.98
N ARG A 855 -20.57 -5.69 34.82
CA ARG A 855 -21.58 -5.20 35.79
C ARG A 855 -22.92 -4.81 35.14
N ARG A 856 -22.90 -4.32 33.89
CA ARG A 856 -24.11 -3.94 33.14
C ARG A 856 -24.83 -5.12 32.49
N ARG A 857 -24.11 -6.20 32.14
CA ARG A 857 -24.66 -7.46 31.64
C ARG A 857 -25.59 -8.09 32.69
N ASP A 858 -25.17 -8.10 33.95
CA ASP A 858 -25.90 -8.81 35.02
C ASP A 858 -27.05 -7.96 35.62
N ASN A 859 -27.05 -6.64 35.39
CA ASN A 859 -28.08 -5.72 35.87
C ASN A 859 -29.20 -5.51 34.83
N ILE A 860 -30.33 -6.21 35.01
CA ILE A 860 -31.45 -6.28 34.06
C ILE A 860 -32.26 -4.97 33.96
N GLY A 861 -32.34 -4.17 35.03
CA GLY A 861 -33.27 -3.04 35.17
C GLY A 861 -32.88 -1.68 34.54
N SER A 862 -31.88 -1.60 33.65
CA SER A 862 -31.39 -0.29 33.15
C SER A 862 -31.85 0.08 31.74
N TYR A 863 -32.43 1.28 31.63
CA TYR A 863 -32.96 1.89 30.39
C TYR A 863 -31.90 2.36 29.36
N ALA A 864 -30.60 2.33 29.69
CA ALA A 864 -29.53 2.72 28.78
C ALA A 864 -29.07 1.54 27.92
N ARG A 865 -29.01 1.71 26.59
CA ARG A 865 -28.43 0.71 25.69
C ARG A 865 -26.91 0.79 25.81
N PHE A 866 -26.25 -0.32 26.17
CA PHE A 866 -24.80 -0.43 26.13
C PHE A 866 -24.41 -1.67 25.31
N PRO A 867 -24.20 -1.53 23.99
CA PRO A 867 -23.99 -2.65 23.06
C PRO A 867 -22.92 -3.67 23.49
N LEU A 868 -21.83 -3.22 24.11
CA LEU A 868 -20.79 -4.11 24.64
C LEU A 868 -21.31 -5.06 25.74
N ALA A 869 -22.19 -4.58 26.63
CA ALA A 869 -22.79 -5.40 27.68
C ALA A 869 -23.83 -6.39 27.12
N GLU A 870 -24.63 -5.97 26.14
CA GLU A 870 -25.58 -6.85 25.44
C GLU A 870 -24.86 -7.94 24.62
N ALA A 871 -23.72 -7.59 23.99
CA ALA A 871 -22.84 -8.57 23.36
C ALA A 871 -22.21 -9.54 24.39
N LEU A 872 -21.81 -9.08 25.57
CA LEU A 872 -21.32 -9.95 26.64
C LEU A 872 -22.36 -10.96 27.14
N LYS A 873 -23.66 -10.62 27.18
CA LYS A 873 -24.74 -11.58 27.53
C LYS A 873 -24.76 -12.81 26.60
N THR A 874 -24.23 -12.68 25.38
CA THR A 874 -24.15 -13.78 24.41
C THR A 874 -22.97 -14.73 24.60
N MET A 875 -22.15 -14.55 25.66
CA MET A 875 -20.91 -15.27 25.93
C MET A 875 -20.84 -15.81 27.37
N LYS A 876 -20.04 -16.85 27.61
CA LYS A 876 -19.71 -17.34 28.97
C LYS A 876 -18.51 -16.55 29.51
N LEU A 877 -18.62 -15.97 30.71
CA LEU A 877 -17.54 -15.16 31.29
C LEU A 877 -16.36 -16.02 31.76
N GLU A 878 -16.61 -17.20 32.34
CA GLU A 878 -15.55 -18.10 32.84
C GLU A 878 -14.47 -18.33 31.76
N ARG A 879 -14.89 -18.70 30.53
CA ARG A 879 -14.00 -18.96 29.40
C ARG A 879 -13.26 -17.72 28.87
N LEU A 880 -13.71 -16.52 29.21
CA LEU A 880 -13.05 -15.25 28.85
C LEU A 880 -12.01 -14.84 29.89
N ASP A 881 -12.27 -15.04 31.18
CA ASP A 881 -11.31 -14.68 32.24
C ASP A 881 -10.15 -15.69 32.38
N GLU A 882 -10.35 -16.92 31.93
CA GLU A 882 -9.32 -17.94 31.75
C GLU A 882 -8.29 -17.61 30.63
N LEU A 883 -8.64 -16.75 29.67
CA LEU A 883 -7.84 -16.52 28.45
C LEU A 883 -6.38 -16.12 28.74
N GLU A 884 -5.50 -16.55 27.83
CA GLU A 884 -4.13 -16.08 27.71
C GLU A 884 -4.02 -14.54 27.62
N THR A 885 -2.94 -13.98 28.14
CA THR A 885 -2.58 -12.59 27.93
C THR A 885 -1.61 -12.49 26.75
N ILE A 886 -2.00 -11.75 25.71
CA ILE A 886 -1.19 -11.43 24.55
C ILE A 886 -0.66 -10.00 24.77
N ASP A 887 0.63 -9.91 25.09
CA ASP A 887 1.30 -8.63 25.29
C ASP A 887 1.61 -7.99 23.93
N LEU A 888 1.01 -6.83 23.67
CA LEU A 888 1.15 -6.13 22.40
C LEU A 888 2.34 -5.16 22.38
N ARG A 889 3.02 -4.99 23.51
CA ARG A 889 4.28 -4.24 23.61
C ARG A 889 5.34 -4.90 22.72
N PRO A 890 6.11 -4.14 21.92
CA PRO A 890 7.13 -4.71 21.07
C PRO A 890 8.26 -5.31 21.94
N LEU A 891 8.90 -6.37 21.44
CA LEU A 891 10.13 -6.90 22.02
C LEU A 891 11.33 -5.98 21.71
N PRO A 892 12.44 -6.03 22.49
CA PRO A 892 13.62 -5.19 22.25
C PRO A 892 14.13 -5.37 20.81
N PRO A 893 14.26 -4.30 19.99
CA PRO A 893 14.67 -4.43 18.59
C PRO A 893 16.06 -5.04 18.40
N TRP A 894 16.98 -4.68 19.30
CA TRP A 894 18.38 -5.11 19.35
C TRP A 894 18.60 -6.48 20.01
N ARG A 895 17.53 -7.24 20.33
CA ARG A 895 17.69 -8.61 20.86
C ARG A 895 18.45 -9.50 19.86
N THR A 896 19.32 -10.36 20.37
CA THR A 896 19.94 -11.46 19.60
C THR A 896 18.89 -12.47 19.12
N GLU A 897 19.29 -13.45 18.32
CA GLU A 897 18.48 -14.66 18.14
C GLU A 897 18.73 -15.62 19.30
N SER A 898 17.66 -16.23 19.84
CA SER A 898 17.72 -17.19 20.95
C SER A 898 18.13 -18.60 20.51
N PHE A 899 18.15 -18.85 19.20
CA PHE A 899 18.59 -20.10 18.58
C PHE A 899 19.72 -19.77 17.60
N SER A 900 20.76 -20.62 17.55
CA SER A 900 21.85 -20.45 16.58
C SER A 900 21.34 -20.63 15.15
N GLU A 901 20.40 -21.56 14.95
CA GLU A 901 19.80 -21.86 13.67
C GLU A 901 18.37 -22.43 13.83
N ILE A 902 17.49 -22.11 12.87
CA ILE A 902 16.15 -22.70 12.75
C ILE A 902 15.95 -23.16 11.30
N GLU A 903 16.20 -24.44 11.03
CA GLU A 903 16.08 -25.05 9.70
C GLU A 903 14.64 -25.47 9.42
N ILE A 904 14.06 -24.91 8.35
CA ILE A 904 12.67 -25.17 7.93
C ILE A 904 12.67 -25.47 6.41
N HIS A 905 13.12 -26.67 6.05
CA HIS A 905 13.23 -27.09 4.64
C HIS A 905 11.87 -27.21 3.94
N SER A 906 11.86 -27.02 2.63
CA SER A 906 10.69 -27.24 1.77
C SER A 906 10.56 -28.68 1.29
N ASP A 907 11.67 -29.40 1.18
CA ASP A 907 11.75 -30.79 0.72
C ASP A 907 11.82 -31.77 1.90
N ARG A 908 11.15 -32.92 1.77
CA ARG A 908 11.10 -33.97 2.82
C ARG A 908 12.40 -34.75 2.89
N GLU A 909 12.95 -35.12 1.74
CA GLU A 909 14.09 -36.05 1.68
C GLU A 909 15.38 -35.37 2.15
N THR A 910 15.62 -34.13 1.71
CA THR A 910 16.72 -33.30 2.21
C THR A 910 16.64 -33.08 3.72
N ALA A 911 15.43 -32.94 4.28
CA ALA A 911 15.23 -32.77 5.72
C ALA A 911 15.55 -34.06 6.50
N ARG A 912 15.18 -35.23 5.96
CA ARG A 912 15.49 -36.56 6.51
C ARG A 912 17.00 -36.81 6.53
N VAL A 913 17.67 -36.72 5.38
CA VAL A 913 19.12 -36.92 5.24
C VAL A 913 19.91 -35.98 6.17
N ARG A 914 19.47 -34.73 6.33
CA ARG A 914 20.07 -33.80 7.30
C ARG A 914 19.80 -34.17 8.76
N ALA A 915 18.64 -34.73 9.09
CA ALA A 915 18.33 -35.14 10.46
C ALA A 915 19.20 -36.33 10.90
N ASP A 916 19.48 -37.26 9.99
CA ASP A 916 20.39 -38.37 10.25
C ASP A 916 21.84 -37.86 10.44
N ALA A 917 22.26 -36.87 9.63
CA ALA A 917 23.56 -36.19 9.77
C ALA A 917 23.68 -35.24 10.99
N VAL A 918 22.59 -34.93 11.70
CA VAL A 918 22.65 -34.12 12.94
C VAL A 918 23.36 -34.90 14.06
N ARG A 919 23.25 -36.24 14.10
CA ARG A 919 23.84 -37.07 15.16
C ARG A 919 25.37 -37.05 15.16
N SER A 920 26.03 -36.74 14.04
CA SER A 920 27.49 -36.58 13.95
C SER A 920 27.98 -35.14 14.19
N THR A 921 27.08 -34.17 14.34
CA THR A 921 27.41 -32.74 14.44
C THR A 921 26.86 -32.05 15.70
N SER A 922 25.93 -32.68 16.41
CA SER A 922 25.35 -32.20 17.67
C SER A 922 25.68 -33.12 18.83
N ALA A 923 26.19 -32.57 19.93
CA ALA A 923 26.52 -33.35 21.13
C ALA A 923 25.28 -33.88 21.89
N ILE A 924 24.12 -33.26 21.68
CA ILE A 924 22.81 -33.66 22.23
C ILE A 924 21.76 -33.56 21.12
N VAL A 925 20.94 -34.59 20.96
CA VAL A 925 19.79 -34.61 20.03
C VAL A 925 18.53 -34.93 20.82
N VAL A 926 17.49 -34.11 20.67
CA VAL A 926 16.22 -34.27 21.37
C VAL A 926 15.07 -34.20 20.36
N TYR A 927 14.15 -35.16 20.45
CA TYR A 927 12.94 -35.24 19.65
C TYR A 927 11.77 -34.69 20.47
N SER A 928 10.91 -33.89 19.84
CA SER A 928 9.69 -33.37 20.48
C SER A 928 8.50 -33.48 19.55
N ASP A 929 7.42 -34.07 20.05
CA ASP A 929 6.15 -34.24 19.31
C ASP A 929 4.94 -34.01 20.22
N ALA A 930 3.76 -33.83 19.62
CA ALA A 930 2.50 -33.70 20.32
C ALA A 930 1.33 -34.34 19.56
N SER A 931 0.57 -35.15 20.28
CA SER A 931 -0.45 -36.03 19.70
C SER A 931 -1.76 -35.95 20.48
N GLY A 932 -2.83 -36.45 19.87
CA GLY A 932 -4.19 -36.37 20.42
C GLY A 932 -4.88 -37.72 20.49
N ARG A 933 -5.49 -38.01 21.64
CA ARG A 933 -6.25 -39.23 21.92
C ARG A 933 -7.48 -38.89 22.76
N GLU A 934 -8.62 -39.51 22.45
CA GLU A 934 -9.85 -39.42 23.27
C GLU A 934 -10.25 -37.98 23.68
N GLY A 935 -10.12 -37.03 22.74
CA GLY A 935 -10.46 -35.62 22.95
C GLY A 935 -9.46 -34.80 23.79
N HIS A 936 -8.33 -35.40 24.17
CA HIS A 936 -7.25 -34.79 24.93
C HIS A 936 -5.97 -34.67 24.10
N LEU A 937 -5.06 -33.80 24.53
CA LEU A 937 -3.74 -33.61 23.93
C LEU A 937 -2.65 -33.90 24.95
N GLY A 938 -1.62 -34.59 24.47
CA GLY A 938 -0.34 -34.77 25.13
C GLY A 938 0.79 -34.23 24.26
N ALA A 939 1.92 -33.94 24.88
CA ALA A 939 3.19 -33.69 24.23
C ALA A 939 4.24 -34.58 24.89
N ALA A 940 5.30 -34.93 24.16
CA ALA A 940 6.40 -35.69 24.71
C ALA A 940 7.74 -35.22 24.17
N VAL A 941 8.78 -35.56 24.93
CA VAL A 941 10.17 -35.27 24.63
C VAL A 941 10.96 -36.56 24.84
N VAL A 942 11.86 -36.87 23.90
CA VAL A 942 12.74 -38.05 23.96
C VAL A 942 14.16 -37.64 23.57
N ALA A 943 15.14 -37.98 24.40
CA ALA A 943 16.56 -37.90 24.08
C ALA A 943 17.12 -39.32 23.94
N LEU A 944 17.81 -39.58 22.83
CA LEU A 944 18.46 -40.86 22.55
C LEU A 944 19.98 -40.72 22.64
N ASP A 945 20.67 -41.82 22.95
CA ASP A 945 22.14 -41.92 22.85
C ASP A 945 22.60 -42.30 21.43
N ASN A 946 23.85 -42.75 21.31
CA ASN A 946 24.43 -43.20 20.05
C ASN A 946 23.87 -44.57 19.61
N ASP A 947 23.51 -45.42 20.57
CA ASP A 947 23.00 -46.78 20.36
C ASP A 947 21.47 -46.81 20.16
N LEU A 948 20.84 -45.63 20.14
CA LEU A 948 19.39 -45.39 19.97
C LEU A 948 18.54 -45.75 21.20
N GLU A 949 19.17 -45.92 22.35
CA GLU A 949 18.49 -46.12 23.63
C GLU A 949 18.07 -44.80 24.28
N VAL A 950 17.00 -44.85 25.08
CA VAL A 950 16.39 -43.65 25.68
C VAL A 950 17.17 -43.23 26.93
N ILE A 951 17.95 -42.15 26.82
CA ILE A 951 18.65 -41.54 27.97
C ILE A 951 17.64 -40.88 28.92
N GLU A 952 16.70 -40.13 28.35
CA GLU A 952 15.79 -39.26 29.08
C GLU A 952 14.51 -39.12 28.26
N SER A 953 13.34 -39.26 28.89
CA SER A 953 12.06 -38.96 28.25
C SER A 953 11.10 -38.28 29.21
N GLN A 954 10.21 -37.47 28.66
CA GLN A 954 9.21 -36.76 29.44
C GLN A 954 7.86 -36.78 28.73
N GLN A 955 6.82 -37.17 29.47
CA GLN A 955 5.42 -37.08 29.05
C GLN A 955 4.76 -35.84 29.67
N ILE A 956 4.07 -35.05 28.85
CA ILE A 956 3.43 -33.80 29.24
C ILE A 956 1.94 -33.84 28.88
N ARG A 957 1.07 -33.82 29.88
CA ARG A 957 -0.38 -33.71 29.66
C ARG A 957 -0.72 -32.24 29.37
N VAL A 958 -1.27 -31.97 28.19
CA VAL A 958 -1.59 -30.59 27.77
C VAL A 958 -3.02 -30.22 28.20
N GLY A 959 -3.99 -31.08 27.90
CA GLY A 959 -5.39 -30.92 28.31
C GLY A 959 -6.39 -31.15 27.16
N PRO A 960 -7.68 -30.78 27.34
CA PRO A 960 -8.72 -31.10 26.39
C PRO A 960 -8.64 -30.29 25.09
N MET A 961 -8.94 -30.93 23.96
CA MET A 961 -8.90 -30.35 22.61
C MET A 961 -9.89 -29.19 22.41
N ASP A 962 -10.89 -29.00 23.29
CA ASP A 962 -11.78 -27.83 23.21
C ASP A 962 -11.09 -26.52 23.68
N ARG A 963 -10.07 -26.64 24.55
CA ARG A 963 -9.27 -25.52 25.10
C ARG A 963 -7.89 -25.38 24.46
N TRP A 964 -7.35 -26.48 23.91
CA TRP A 964 -5.99 -26.56 23.35
C TRP A 964 -5.99 -26.95 21.85
N SER A 965 -4.85 -26.80 21.18
CA SER A 965 -4.62 -27.25 19.79
C SER A 965 -3.30 -27.99 19.69
N VAL A 966 -3.21 -28.98 18.79
CA VAL A 966 -1.97 -29.72 18.48
C VAL A 966 -0.80 -28.76 18.28
N HIS A 967 -0.98 -27.71 17.45
CA HIS A 967 0.00 -26.61 17.26
C HIS A 967 0.61 -26.01 18.53
N VAL A 968 -0.13 -25.96 19.63
CA VAL A 968 0.36 -25.44 20.91
C VAL A 968 0.90 -26.55 21.81
N ALA A 969 0.37 -27.77 21.70
CA ALA A 969 0.99 -28.94 22.33
C ALA A 969 2.41 -29.17 21.76
N GLU A 970 2.61 -28.99 20.44
CA GLU A 970 3.93 -29.00 19.78
C GLU A 970 4.87 -27.93 20.38
N LEU A 971 4.40 -26.69 20.53
CA LEU A 971 5.16 -25.61 21.17
C LEU A 971 5.50 -25.91 22.64
N ILE A 972 4.60 -26.57 23.37
CA ILE A 972 4.87 -27.05 24.73
C ILE A 972 5.92 -28.17 24.71
N GLY A 973 5.86 -29.11 23.76
CA GLY A 973 6.90 -30.11 23.53
C GLY A 973 8.27 -29.48 23.31
N ILE A 974 8.38 -28.48 22.44
CA ILE A 974 9.63 -27.73 22.20
C ILE A 974 10.11 -27.00 23.47
N PHE A 975 9.20 -26.42 24.26
CA PHE A 975 9.55 -25.77 25.53
C PHE A 975 10.21 -26.77 26.50
N TYR A 976 9.61 -27.95 26.68
CA TYR A 976 10.20 -29.00 27.51
C TYR A 976 11.47 -29.58 26.89
N ALA A 977 11.59 -29.68 25.56
CA ALA A 977 12.82 -30.12 24.89
C ALA A 977 14.02 -29.20 25.21
N VAL A 978 13.82 -27.89 25.25
CA VAL A 978 14.86 -26.94 25.70
C VAL A 978 15.25 -27.21 27.16
N SER A 979 14.28 -27.46 28.05
CA SER A 979 14.56 -27.84 29.45
C SER A 979 15.29 -29.19 29.57
N THR A 980 14.95 -30.16 28.73
CA THR A 980 15.59 -31.49 28.68
C THR A 980 17.05 -31.38 28.22
N VAL A 981 17.34 -30.61 27.17
CA VAL A 981 18.71 -30.30 26.75
C VAL A 981 19.51 -29.68 27.91
N PHE A 982 18.92 -28.72 28.62
CA PHE A 982 19.56 -28.07 29.77
C PHE A 982 19.86 -29.07 30.90
N LYS A 983 18.92 -29.98 31.22
CA LYS A 983 19.10 -31.06 32.21
C LYS A 983 20.27 -31.99 31.84
N ILE A 984 20.26 -32.53 30.62
CA ILE A 984 21.29 -33.46 30.12
C ILE A 984 22.67 -32.77 30.14
N SER A 985 22.74 -31.51 29.73
CA SER A 985 24.00 -30.74 29.72
C SER A 985 24.58 -30.49 31.11
N HIS A 986 23.78 -30.51 32.18
CA HIS A 986 24.25 -30.37 33.57
C HIS A 986 24.65 -31.71 34.20
N GLN A 987 24.15 -32.83 33.69
CA GLN A 987 24.44 -34.17 34.20
C GLN A 987 25.70 -34.79 33.59
N ARG A 988 26.16 -34.30 32.44
CA ARG A 988 27.46 -34.71 31.87
C ARG A 988 28.60 -34.14 32.72
N PRO A 989 29.61 -34.95 33.10
CA PRO A 989 30.77 -34.44 33.85
C PRO A 989 31.53 -33.40 33.00
N ARG A 990 31.97 -32.32 33.65
CA ARG A 990 32.83 -31.29 33.04
C ARG A 990 34.22 -31.85 32.76
N MET A 991 34.38 -32.63 31.70
CA MET A 991 35.69 -32.82 31.08
C MET A 991 36.20 -31.50 30.49
N GLU A 992 37.52 -31.37 30.39
CA GLU A 992 38.24 -30.14 30.06
C GLU A 992 38.05 -29.72 28.58
N HIS A 993 36.85 -29.26 28.23
CA HIS A 993 36.55 -28.68 26.93
C HIS A 993 36.02 -27.25 27.11
N ASN A 994 36.87 -26.27 26.78
CA ASN A 994 36.53 -24.85 26.66
C ASN A 994 35.59 -24.54 25.47
N GLY A 995 34.75 -25.49 25.06
CA GLY A 995 33.96 -25.45 23.83
C GLY A 995 32.46 -25.33 24.07
N THR A 996 31.79 -24.58 23.20
CA THR A 996 30.32 -24.44 23.17
C THR A 996 29.67 -25.80 22.87
N THR A 997 28.74 -26.26 23.72
CA THR A 997 28.04 -27.52 23.48
C THR A 997 26.92 -27.33 22.46
N THR A 998 26.94 -28.06 21.34
CA THR A 998 25.88 -28.01 20.33
C THR A 998 24.74 -28.97 20.65
N ALA A 999 23.50 -28.49 20.58
CA ALA A 999 22.32 -29.30 20.83
C ALA A 999 21.22 -29.00 19.81
N THR A 1000 20.64 -30.04 19.21
CA THR A 1000 19.61 -29.91 18.18
C THR A 1000 18.29 -30.52 18.65
N ILE A 1001 17.22 -29.73 18.56
CA ILE A 1001 15.85 -30.16 18.80
C ILE A 1001 15.18 -30.43 17.44
N LEU A 1002 14.73 -31.66 17.26
CA LEU A 1002 14.03 -32.15 16.07
C LEU A 1002 12.52 -32.18 16.35
N CYS A 1003 11.74 -31.52 15.49
CA CYS A 1003 10.29 -31.45 15.60
C CYS A 1003 9.64 -31.55 14.22
N ASP A 1004 8.57 -32.32 14.11
CA ASP A 1004 7.85 -32.51 12.85
C ASP A 1004 6.93 -31.33 12.48
N SER A 1005 6.67 -30.42 13.43
CA SER A 1005 5.84 -29.25 13.19
C SER A 1005 6.60 -28.08 12.58
N LYS A 1006 6.52 -28.04 11.25
CA LYS A 1006 6.85 -26.87 10.44
C LYS A 1006 6.14 -25.60 10.93
N SER A 1007 4.92 -25.73 11.48
CA SER A 1007 4.13 -24.59 11.93
C SER A 1007 4.63 -23.99 13.25
N ALA A 1008 5.04 -24.84 14.20
CA ALA A 1008 5.63 -24.42 15.47
C ALA A 1008 6.98 -23.71 15.24
N LEU A 1009 7.86 -24.30 14.43
CA LEU A 1009 9.16 -23.70 14.10
C LEU A 1009 9.02 -22.36 13.38
N GLN A 1010 8.08 -22.22 12.45
CA GLN A 1010 7.78 -20.93 11.79
C GLN A 1010 7.29 -19.86 12.79
N ALA A 1011 6.53 -20.26 13.81
CA ALA A 1011 6.03 -19.37 14.86
C ALA A 1011 7.14 -18.92 15.83
N ILE A 1012 8.08 -19.80 16.16
CA ILE A 1012 9.27 -19.48 16.98
C ILE A 1012 10.23 -18.57 16.22
N GLN A 1013 10.50 -18.86 14.94
CA GLN A 1013 11.39 -18.05 14.08
C GLN A 1013 10.84 -16.64 13.83
N ASN A 1014 9.52 -16.47 13.79
CA ASN A 1014 8.87 -15.18 13.52
C ASN A 1014 7.86 -14.86 14.64
N PRO A 1015 8.33 -14.60 15.88
CA PRO A 1015 7.46 -14.41 17.02
C PRO A 1015 6.63 -13.15 16.82
N GLY A 1016 5.33 -13.30 16.98
CA GLY A 1016 4.37 -12.23 16.72
C GLY A 1016 3.23 -12.20 17.73
N ASN A 1017 2.55 -11.07 17.77
CA ASN A 1017 1.49 -10.77 18.72
C ASN A 1017 0.20 -11.55 18.37
N LYS A 1018 0.19 -12.86 18.67
CA LYS A 1018 -0.84 -13.83 18.31
C LYS A 1018 -1.14 -14.78 19.47
N SER A 1019 -2.17 -15.61 19.31
CA SER A 1019 -2.47 -16.70 20.25
C SER A 1019 -1.28 -17.65 20.38
N GLY A 1020 -0.94 -18.08 21.60
CA GLY A 1020 0.24 -18.86 21.93
C GLY A 1020 1.51 -18.03 22.22
N GLN A 1021 1.46 -16.69 22.11
CA GLN A 1021 2.64 -15.81 22.28
C GLN A 1021 3.38 -16.05 23.60
N ARG A 1022 2.68 -16.24 24.73
CA ARG A 1022 3.35 -16.44 26.03
C ARG A 1022 4.17 -17.73 26.10
N ILE A 1023 3.79 -18.75 25.33
CA ILE A 1023 4.54 -20.01 25.22
C ILE A 1023 5.76 -19.80 24.33
N ILE A 1024 5.61 -19.11 23.19
CA ILE A 1024 6.73 -18.73 22.31
C ILE A 1024 7.75 -17.86 23.07
N HIS A 1025 7.29 -16.91 23.88
CA HIS A 1025 8.18 -16.09 24.72
C HIS A 1025 8.90 -16.92 25.79
N ALA A 1026 8.24 -17.94 26.37
CA ALA A 1026 8.88 -18.86 27.32
C ALA A 1026 9.94 -19.74 26.64
N ILE A 1027 9.68 -20.23 25.43
CA ILE A 1027 10.67 -20.96 24.60
C ILE A 1027 11.89 -20.07 24.32
N LEU A 1028 11.66 -18.85 23.83
CA LEU A 1028 12.75 -17.91 23.50
C LEU A 1028 13.56 -17.51 24.74
N GLN A 1029 12.90 -17.34 25.89
CA GLN A 1029 13.58 -17.08 27.15
C GLN A 1029 14.45 -18.27 27.58
N ALA A 1030 13.88 -19.47 27.66
CA ALA A 1030 14.61 -20.68 28.04
C ALA A 1030 15.78 -20.98 27.09
N ALA A 1031 15.62 -20.71 25.79
CA ALA A 1031 16.67 -20.87 24.80
C ALA A 1031 17.81 -19.83 24.97
N THR A 1032 17.47 -18.57 25.30
CA THR A 1032 18.47 -17.56 25.66
C THR A 1032 19.19 -17.88 26.97
N GLU A 1033 18.51 -18.48 27.96
CA GLU A 1033 19.12 -18.95 29.21
C GLU A 1033 20.09 -20.12 28.95
N ALA A 1034 19.72 -21.09 28.11
CA ALA A 1034 20.62 -22.16 27.67
C ALA A 1034 21.83 -21.63 26.88
N GLN A 1035 21.63 -20.65 26.00
CA GLN A 1035 22.72 -19.99 25.27
C GLN A 1035 23.69 -19.26 26.22
N ALA A 1036 23.18 -18.61 27.27
CA ALA A 1036 24.00 -17.98 28.31
C ALA A 1036 24.80 -19.01 29.14
N ALA A 1037 24.32 -20.26 29.23
CA ALA A 1037 25.03 -21.39 29.83
C ALA A 1037 26.03 -22.09 28.88
N GLY A 1038 26.26 -21.55 27.67
CA GLY A 1038 27.22 -22.10 26.69
C GLY A 1038 26.65 -23.20 25.78
N ILE A 1039 25.33 -23.33 25.69
CA ILE A 1039 24.65 -24.33 24.84
C ILE A 1039 24.14 -23.67 23.56
N ALA A 1040 24.69 -24.06 22.40
CA ALA A 1040 24.22 -23.61 21.09
C ALA A 1040 23.02 -24.44 20.63
N LEU A 1041 21.81 -23.91 20.83
CA LEU A 1041 20.55 -24.55 20.46
C LEU A 1041 20.18 -24.32 18.98
N ARG A 1042 20.01 -25.42 18.24
CA ARG A 1042 19.45 -25.48 16.88
C ARG A 1042 18.05 -26.10 16.91
N LEU A 1043 17.13 -25.54 16.13
CA LEU A 1043 15.84 -26.16 15.83
C LEU A 1043 15.85 -26.65 14.38
N GLN A 1044 15.36 -27.86 14.15
CA GLN A 1044 15.28 -28.42 12.80
C GLN A 1044 13.97 -29.17 12.56
N TRP A 1045 13.36 -28.87 11.42
CA TRP A 1045 12.18 -29.56 10.94
C TRP A 1045 12.52 -30.96 10.42
N ILE A 1046 11.73 -31.96 10.81
CA ILE A 1046 11.76 -33.32 10.24
C ILE A 1046 10.40 -33.70 9.65
N PRO A 1047 10.34 -34.59 8.64
CA PRO A 1047 9.06 -35.09 8.16
C PRO A 1047 8.49 -36.15 9.12
N GLY A 1048 7.29 -35.92 9.65
CA GLY A 1048 6.58 -36.91 10.47
C GLY A 1048 6.18 -38.17 9.67
N HIS A 1049 6.08 -39.31 10.37
CA HIS A 1049 5.81 -40.65 9.83
C HIS A 1049 6.79 -41.04 8.71
N CYS A 1050 8.08 -41.09 9.05
CA CYS A 1050 9.18 -41.45 8.15
C CYS A 1050 10.21 -42.37 8.83
N ASP A 1051 9.71 -43.30 9.66
CA ASP A 1051 10.46 -44.37 10.34
C ASP A 1051 11.70 -43.87 11.10
N ASN A 1052 11.53 -42.78 11.86
CA ASN A 1052 12.58 -42.23 12.71
C ASN A 1052 12.30 -42.59 14.17
N GLN A 1053 13.06 -43.53 14.71
CA GLN A 1053 12.86 -44.13 16.04
C GLN A 1053 12.67 -43.09 17.16
N GLY A 1054 13.39 -41.96 17.14
CA GLY A 1054 13.24 -40.89 18.14
C GLY A 1054 11.93 -40.11 18.01
N ASN A 1055 11.51 -39.79 16.78
CA ASN A 1055 10.23 -39.15 16.52
C ASN A 1055 9.05 -40.08 16.83
N ASP A 1056 9.14 -41.35 16.43
CA ASP A 1056 8.07 -42.33 16.62
C ASP A 1056 7.92 -42.75 18.10
N ALA A 1057 9.01 -42.69 18.88
CA ALA A 1057 8.95 -42.76 20.34
C ALA A 1057 8.25 -41.52 20.95
N ALA A 1058 8.55 -40.32 20.45
CA ALA A 1058 7.90 -39.09 20.91
C ALA A 1058 6.38 -39.07 20.60
N ASP A 1059 5.93 -39.44 19.39
CA ASP A 1059 4.50 -39.55 19.04
C ASP A 1059 3.77 -40.54 19.96
N ARG A 1060 4.36 -41.72 20.18
CA ARG A 1060 3.79 -42.75 21.06
C ARG A 1060 3.63 -42.24 22.49
N LEU A 1061 4.69 -41.68 23.07
CA LEU A 1061 4.63 -41.12 24.42
C LEU A 1061 3.68 -39.92 24.51
N ALA A 1062 3.53 -39.12 23.45
CA ALA A 1062 2.57 -38.03 23.39
C ALA A 1062 1.11 -38.53 23.33
N LYS A 1063 0.85 -39.65 22.63
CA LYS A 1063 -0.47 -40.34 22.61
C LYS A 1063 -0.83 -40.92 23.98
N ASP A 1064 0.14 -41.46 24.70
CA ASP A 1064 -0.07 -41.98 26.06
C ASP A 1064 -0.26 -40.85 27.09
N ALA A 1065 0.44 -39.72 26.89
CA ALA A 1065 0.24 -38.50 27.68
C ALA A 1065 -1.12 -37.80 27.41
N ALA A 1066 -1.79 -38.11 26.30
CA ALA A 1066 -3.09 -37.55 25.90
C ALA A 1066 -4.27 -38.20 26.65
N SER A 1067 -4.21 -38.19 27.98
CA SER A 1067 -5.21 -38.77 28.88
C SER A 1067 -5.97 -37.70 29.70
N PRO A 1068 -7.18 -37.99 30.21
CA PRO A 1068 -7.89 -37.11 31.13
C PRO A 1068 -7.08 -36.78 32.39
N GLY A 1069 -7.14 -35.53 32.84
CA GLY A 1069 -6.44 -35.09 34.06
C GLY A 1069 -6.25 -33.58 34.15
N LYS A 1070 -5.34 -33.17 35.04
CA LYS A 1070 -4.98 -31.77 35.26
C LYS A 1070 -4.34 -31.20 33.97
N SER A 1071 -4.95 -30.18 33.40
CA SER A 1071 -4.41 -29.47 32.22
C SER A 1071 -3.13 -28.71 32.55
N HIS A 1072 -2.33 -28.43 31.53
CA HIS A 1072 -1.07 -27.70 31.66
C HIS A 1072 -1.27 -26.30 32.28
N PRO A 1073 -0.34 -25.78 33.12
CA PRO A 1073 -0.47 -24.47 33.78
C PRO A 1073 -0.54 -23.23 32.88
N PHE A 1074 -0.30 -23.38 31.57
CA PHE A 1074 -0.50 -22.27 30.62
C PHE A 1074 -2.00 -21.97 30.48
N ARG A 1075 -2.33 -20.74 30.06
CA ARG A 1075 -3.73 -20.32 29.91
C ARG A 1075 -4.33 -20.75 28.56
N PRO A 1076 -5.64 -21.10 28.52
CA PRO A 1076 -6.36 -21.39 27.28
C PRO A 1076 -6.27 -20.31 26.20
N LEU A 1077 -6.34 -20.76 24.96
CA LEU A 1077 -5.94 -20.00 23.78
C LEU A 1077 -7.07 -19.17 23.16
N LEU A 1078 -6.73 -17.95 22.72
CA LEU A 1078 -7.62 -17.12 21.91
C LEU A 1078 -8.05 -17.83 20.61
N SER A 1079 -7.15 -18.61 19.98
CA SER A 1079 -7.44 -19.37 18.76
C SER A 1079 -8.57 -20.38 18.95
N ARG A 1080 -8.59 -21.10 20.07
CA ARG A 1080 -9.63 -22.08 20.43
C ARG A 1080 -10.94 -21.41 20.84
N THR A 1081 -10.88 -20.33 21.61
CA THR A 1081 -12.07 -19.53 21.93
C THR A 1081 -12.72 -18.95 20.66
N LYS A 1082 -11.93 -18.52 19.66
CA LYS A 1082 -12.45 -18.09 18.35
C LYS A 1082 -13.00 -19.23 17.49
N ALA A 1083 -12.48 -20.45 17.61
CA ALA A 1083 -13.06 -21.63 16.98
C ALA A 1083 -14.43 -21.94 17.61
N LEU A 1084 -14.50 -22.05 18.94
CA LEU A 1084 -15.74 -22.24 19.69
C LEU A 1084 -16.80 -21.16 19.37
N ILE A 1085 -16.41 -19.89 19.30
CA ILE A 1085 -17.31 -18.78 18.88
C ILE A 1085 -17.85 -19.03 17.46
N ARG A 1086 -17.00 -19.43 16.51
CA ARG A 1086 -17.41 -19.72 15.13
C ARG A 1086 -18.38 -20.90 15.05
N ASP A 1087 -18.11 -21.96 15.80
CA ASP A 1087 -18.90 -23.19 15.73
C ASP A 1087 -20.25 -23.00 16.44
N ASN A 1088 -20.30 -22.34 17.62
CA ASN A 1088 -21.55 -21.89 18.24
C ASN A 1088 -22.42 -21.03 17.31
N ILE A 1089 -21.81 -20.12 16.53
CA ILE A 1089 -22.52 -19.28 15.55
C ILE A 1089 -23.03 -20.12 14.37
N ARG A 1090 -22.30 -21.14 13.93
CA ARG A 1090 -22.75 -22.09 12.89
C ARG A 1090 -23.90 -22.97 13.38
N ASP A 1091 -23.87 -23.43 14.62
CA ASP A 1091 -24.94 -24.22 15.22
C ASP A 1091 -26.19 -23.37 15.49
N GLN A 1092 -26.02 -22.09 15.83
CA GLN A 1092 -27.14 -21.14 15.80
C GLN A 1092 -27.69 -20.98 14.38
N TRP A 1093 -26.83 -20.79 13.36
CA TRP A 1093 -27.27 -20.65 11.97
C TRP A 1093 -28.03 -21.88 11.46
N ARG A 1094 -27.56 -23.08 11.79
CA ARG A 1094 -28.22 -24.35 11.45
C ARG A 1094 -29.63 -24.42 12.03
N ARG A 1095 -29.79 -24.17 13.34
CA ARG A 1095 -31.11 -24.12 14.00
C ARG A 1095 -32.04 -23.04 13.42
N GLU A 1096 -31.51 -21.85 13.12
CA GLU A 1096 -32.27 -20.79 12.43
C GLU A 1096 -32.72 -21.23 11.02
N TRP A 1097 -31.91 -21.99 10.29
CA TRP A 1097 -32.29 -22.55 8.99
C TRP A 1097 -33.30 -23.72 9.07
N GLU A 1098 -33.12 -24.64 10.01
CA GLU A 1098 -34.03 -25.77 10.25
C GLU A 1098 -35.44 -25.27 10.62
N SER A 1099 -35.51 -24.28 11.51
CA SER A 1099 -36.75 -23.60 11.93
C SER A 1099 -37.40 -22.70 10.87
N SER A 1100 -36.68 -22.34 9.80
CA SER A 1100 -37.16 -21.38 8.80
C SER A 1100 -38.27 -21.96 7.92
N THR A 1101 -39.46 -21.35 7.95
CA THR A 1101 -40.57 -21.66 7.02
C THR A 1101 -40.18 -21.47 5.54
N LYS A 1102 -39.14 -20.67 5.26
CA LYS A 1102 -38.59 -20.46 3.92
C LYS A 1102 -37.49 -21.48 3.64
N GLY A 1103 -37.51 -22.08 2.44
CA GLY A 1103 -36.51 -23.07 2.02
C GLY A 1103 -36.93 -24.54 2.16
N GLY A 1104 -38.18 -24.85 2.51
CA GLY A 1104 -38.64 -26.22 2.75
C GLY A 1104 -38.43 -27.19 1.57
N HIS A 1105 -38.57 -26.74 0.32
CA HIS A 1105 -38.27 -27.56 -0.86
C HIS A 1105 -36.76 -27.83 -0.99
N LEU A 1106 -35.93 -26.81 -0.80
CA LEU A 1106 -34.46 -26.96 -0.86
C LEU A 1106 -33.93 -27.94 0.20
N ARG A 1107 -34.49 -27.93 1.42
CA ARG A 1107 -34.15 -28.91 2.47
C ARG A 1107 -34.53 -30.36 2.14
N LYS A 1108 -35.42 -30.60 1.16
CA LYS A 1108 -35.68 -31.95 0.62
C LYS A 1108 -34.63 -32.39 -0.41
N ILE A 1109 -33.95 -31.44 -1.05
CA ILE A 1109 -32.88 -31.69 -2.02
C ILE A 1109 -31.54 -31.86 -1.30
N ASP A 1110 -31.21 -30.95 -0.37
CA ASP A 1110 -30.06 -31.06 0.53
C ASP A 1110 -30.48 -30.74 1.98
N ASN A 1111 -30.52 -31.78 2.80
CA ASN A 1111 -30.81 -31.69 4.23
C ASN A 1111 -29.58 -31.33 5.08
N THR A 1112 -28.37 -31.28 4.50
CA THR A 1112 -27.12 -30.94 5.20
C THR A 1112 -26.85 -29.44 5.28
N LEU A 1113 -27.61 -28.63 4.54
CA LEU A 1113 -27.55 -27.17 4.57
C LEU A 1113 -27.79 -26.59 5.99
N PRO A 1114 -27.07 -25.52 6.41
CA PRO A 1114 -25.99 -24.82 5.72
C PRO A 1114 -24.63 -25.54 5.84
N ALA A 1115 -24.22 -26.21 4.76
CA ALA A 1115 -22.98 -26.97 4.72
C ALA A 1115 -21.81 -26.15 4.15
N ALA A 1116 -20.58 -26.55 4.47
CA ALA A 1116 -19.37 -25.95 3.91
C ALA A 1116 -19.05 -26.44 2.48
N TYR A 1117 -19.65 -27.54 2.02
CA TYR A 1117 -19.36 -28.10 0.70
C TYR A 1117 -19.92 -27.23 -0.44
N THR A 1118 -21.04 -26.52 -0.23
CA THR A 1118 -21.60 -25.55 -1.20
C THR A 1118 -20.56 -24.49 -1.60
N ARG A 1119 -19.67 -24.11 -0.67
CA ARG A 1119 -18.52 -23.24 -0.95
C ARG A 1119 -17.66 -23.79 -2.09
N LYS A 1120 -17.36 -25.10 -2.08
CA LYS A 1120 -16.56 -25.80 -3.10
C LYS A 1120 -17.37 -26.03 -4.38
N LEU A 1121 -18.63 -26.49 -4.26
CA LEU A 1121 -19.55 -26.76 -5.36
C LEU A 1121 -19.67 -25.54 -6.30
N TYR A 1122 -20.08 -24.40 -5.76
CA TYR A 1122 -20.20 -23.15 -6.51
C TYR A 1122 -18.86 -22.43 -6.73
N GLY A 1123 -17.85 -22.69 -5.90
CA GLY A 1123 -16.58 -21.97 -5.90
C GLY A 1123 -15.63 -22.35 -7.03
N ASN A 1124 -15.53 -23.66 -7.31
CA ASN A 1124 -14.59 -24.19 -8.31
C ASN A 1124 -15.12 -24.08 -9.74
N MET A 1125 -16.44 -24.00 -9.93
CA MET A 1125 -17.04 -23.96 -11.26
C MET A 1125 -16.88 -22.58 -11.93
N PRO A 1126 -16.61 -22.53 -13.25
CA PRO A 1126 -16.77 -21.31 -14.03
C PRO A 1126 -18.19 -20.77 -13.90
N ARG A 1127 -18.35 -19.45 -13.82
CA ARG A 1127 -19.62 -18.80 -13.45
C ARG A 1127 -20.85 -19.29 -14.24
N GLY A 1128 -20.69 -19.56 -15.54
CA GLY A 1128 -21.77 -20.06 -16.40
C GLY A 1128 -22.25 -21.49 -16.08
N ARG A 1129 -21.41 -22.33 -15.46
CA ARG A 1129 -21.81 -23.65 -14.94
C ARG A 1129 -22.41 -23.53 -13.53
N ALA A 1130 -21.84 -22.68 -12.68
CA ALA A 1130 -22.39 -22.42 -11.35
C ALA A 1130 -23.83 -21.87 -11.40
N TYR A 1131 -24.18 -21.11 -12.46
CA TYR A 1131 -25.55 -20.64 -12.72
C TYR A 1131 -26.57 -21.75 -12.99
N LEU A 1132 -26.16 -22.92 -13.50
CA LEU A 1132 -27.08 -24.05 -13.75
C LEU A 1132 -27.48 -24.78 -12.45
N LEU A 1133 -26.91 -24.37 -11.31
CA LEU A 1133 -27.11 -24.95 -9.99
C LEU A 1133 -27.76 -23.95 -9.00
N THR A 1134 -28.25 -22.80 -9.47
CA THR A 1134 -28.80 -21.67 -8.66
C THR A 1134 -30.03 -21.02 -9.26
#